data_AF-F0XSY6-F1
#
_entry.id   AF-F0XSY6-F1
#
_cell.length_a   1.000
_cell.length_b   1.000
_cell.length_c   1.000
_cell.angle_alpha   90.00
_cell.angle_beta   90.00
_cell.angle_gamma   90.00
#
_symmetry.space_group_name_H-M   'P 1'
#
loop_
_entity.id
_entity.type
_entity.pdbx_description
1 polymer ?
#
loop_
_entity_poly.entity_id
_entity_poly.type
_entity_poly.pdbx_seq_one_letter_code
_entity_poly.pdbx_strand_id
1 'polypeptide(L)'
;MADPNEVTAVSAPGKVLLAGGYLVLDRAYTGLVFGLSARINVVAQAVKTSPGVQLSDIVVESPQFLEAQWTYGYHLADDDGGIQITQLRVGSAVPANPFVETTLSYALTYVSRLAHLSPTQSIKPSRLSILADNDYYSQPPSASSSDTASSAGRFARFPTRLSEAHKTGLGSSAALVTSLTAAILSHYLPATLFDLASQEGKRTLHNLAQAAHCAAQGKVGSGFDVAAAVHGSCTYRRFSPSVLANIPEPGSPGFGAAVERVVAGVDAAKDGPHWDTEIAKASVALPPGVALRMCDVDCGSQTVGMVKKVLAWRSSNPEGSKALWDTLHGYNNDLATALKEHKTEKLRPIIEAIRSLVRKMGSESGVPIEPDTQTALLDALNQVEGVYGGVVPGAGGYDAVSLLVKDDEATAARLEAFLEKWSKESGGRVRLLAVKGEMEGVRHEDKSIYTQRSEESDSKMSTMDLDAPVPMASSADDQAIATILCYNCGAPIDGTTSSGALCYDCIKMTVDISQNIPREANVQFCRDCDRWFLPPSQWVVAAPESREMLAMCLKRLRGLNKVRVVDASFIWTEPNSRRVRVKLTVQEEVSDGVLLNQSFEVMYTVSTHQCPECAKSYTHNVWRACVQVRQKVQHKRTFLFLEQLILKHGAHRDTLNIKEAKEGLDFFFAQRNQATKFVDFLKSVVPVHVKNSPELVSEDTHTGSKSMKFAFSVELVPICKDDLVALPLVLAKRIGNIAPVALCYRIGTAINLLDPATLQTAEVPASIYWREKVPFTPLTDAQQLVEFVVLDIEPVGVRKGRWQLAEATVARASDLGSNDNTYFTRTHLGGLLHPGDSAMGYLLNGTVFNNQQLDEIEQSHAYSSLVPDVVLVKKHYPNRRKNKRRNWKLRRMAREEGDLLPKKADQERLDAEYEMFLQDVEEDDELRAALALYKNPGQTAAADAARKQRHAAAQQMDVEAEAADDGAEGMDEDGDEDEGDEGDDGIPKVSMDELLDDLDDLAIHDEE
;
A
#
# COMPACT_ATOMS: atom_id res chain seq x y z
N MET A 1 -34.30 -39.35 -10.97
CA MET A 1 -33.09 -38.94 -11.70
C MET A 1 -33.17 -37.44 -11.86
N ALA A 2 -32.42 -36.69 -11.05
CA ALA A 2 -32.21 -35.26 -11.26
C ALA A 2 -30.74 -35.11 -11.61
N ASP A 3 -30.46 -34.78 -12.88
CA ASP A 3 -29.10 -34.50 -13.33
C ASP A 3 -28.52 -33.30 -12.56
N PRO A 4 -27.23 -33.29 -12.19
CA PRO A 4 -26.57 -32.05 -11.78
C PRO A 4 -26.66 -31.06 -12.94
N ASN A 5 -27.03 -29.81 -12.65
CA ASN A 5 -27.11 -28.77 -13.67
C ASN A 5 -25.76 -28.62 -14.39
N GLU A 6 -25.68 -28.96 -15.69
CA GLU A 6 -24.45 -28.89 -16.49
C GLU A 6 -23.80 -27.50 -16.42
N VAL A 7 -24.64 -26.45 -16.35
CA VAL A 7 -24.26 -25.05 -16.17
C VAL A 7 -25.25 -24.35 -15.24
N THR A 8 -24.74 -23.62 -14.25
CA THR A 8 -25.50 -22.77 -13.30
C THR A 8 -24.95 -21.35 -13.33
N ALA A 9 -25.79 -20.34 -13.52
CA ALA A 9 -25.40 -18.92 -13.45
C ALA A 9 -26.19 -18.21 -12.34
N VAL A 10 -25.48 -17.51 -11.45
CA VAL A 10 -26.05 -16.77 -10.31
C VAL A 10 -25.40 -15.41 -10.21
N SER A 11 -26.18 -14.38 -9.87
CA SER A 11 -25.68 -13.03 -9.63
C SER A 11 -26.06 -12.49 -8.26
N ALA A 12 -25.20 -11.67 -7.68
CA ALA A 12 -25.46 -10.92 -6.44
C ALA A 12 -25.22 -9.41 -6.64
N PRO A 13 -26.10 -8.54 -6.16
CA PRO A 13 -26.00 -7.09 -6.30
C PRO A 13 -24.95 -6.48 -5.36
N GLY A 14 -24.50 -5.28 -5.74
CA GLY A 14 -23.72 -4.41 -4.88
C GLY A 14 -24.58 -3.80 -3.78
N LYS A 15 -23.95 -3.00 -2.92
CA LYS A 15 -24.61 -2.45 -1.74
C LYS A 15 -24.28 -0.99 -1.52
N VAL A 16 -25.25 -0.28 -0.95
CA VAL A 16 -25.11 1.09 -0.43
C VAL A 16 -25.81 1.18 0.91
N LEU A 17 -25.13 1.74 1.90
CA LEU A 17 -25.73 2.04 3.18
C LEU A 17 -26.17 3.51 3.20
N LEU A 18 -27.45 3.75 2.92
CA LEU A 18 -28.00 5.11 2.82
C LEU A 18 -28.05 5.80 4.19
N ALA A 19 -28.40 5.07 5.25
CA ALA A 19 -28.44 5.64 6.59
C ALA A 19 -28.03 4.61 7.65
N GLY A 20 -27.46 5.08 8.75
CA GLY A 20 -27.04 4.23 9.87
C GLY A 20 -25.61 3.68 9.80
N GLY A 21 -24.70 4.37 9.10
CA GLY A 21 -23.26 4.05 8.96
C GLY A 21 -22.57 3.54 10.21
N TYR A 22 -22.57 4.36 11.25
CA TYR A 22 -21.94 4.05 12.53
C TYR A 22 -22.89 3.33 13.49
N LEU A 23 -24.20 3.57 13.34
CA LEU A 23 -25.24 2.96 14.16
C LEU A 23 -25.27 1.44 14.02
N VAL A 24 -25.11 0.91 12.80
CA VAL A 24 -25.14 -0.54 12.50
C VAL A 24 -24.01 -1.33 13.18
N LEU A 25 -23.01 -0.66 13.77
CA LEU A 25 -21.96 -1.32 14.56
C LEU A 25 -22.49 -1.84 15.88
N ASP A 26 -23.56 -1.23 16.40
CA ASP A 26 -24.24 -1.61 17.63
C ASP A 26 -25.62 -2.21 17.32
N ARG A 27 -25.88 -3.38 17.92
CA ARG A 27 -27.11 -4.13 17.71
C ARG A 27 -28.37 -3.37 18.14
N ALA A 28 -28.26 -2.40 19.06
CA ALA A 28 -29.40 -1.59 19.50
C ALA A 28 -30.04 -0.80 18.35
N TYR A 29 -29.31 -0.54 17.27
CA TYR A 29 -29.74 0.34 16.18
C TYR A 29 -29.85 -0.41 14.84
N THR A 30 -30.51 0.22 13.87
CA THR A 30 -30.68 -0.31 12.51
C THR A 30 -29.96 0.53 11.48
N GLY A 31 -29.55 -0.13 10.38
CA GLY A 31 -29.08 0.51 9.16
C GLY A 31 -30.08 0.35 8.02
N LEU A 32 -30.18 1.37 7.17
CA LEU A 32 -30.99 1.35 5.95
C LEU A 32 -30.08 1.06 4.76
N VAL A 33 -30.21 -0.13 4.18
CA VAL A 33 -29.33 -0.65 3.14
C VAL A 33 -30.11 -0.81 1.84
N PHE A 34 -29.50 -0.39 0.74
CA PHE A 34 -30.00 -0.60 -0.61
C PHE A 34 -29.08 -1.54 -1.38
N GLY A 35 -29.69 -2.50 -2.09
CA GLY A 35 -29.01 -3.22 -3.16
C GLY A 35 -28.81 -2.30 -4.36
N LEU A 36 -27.83 -2.61 -5.20
CA LEU A 36 -27.53 -1.86 -6.43
C LEU A 36 -27.65 -2.75 -7.66
N SER A 37 -27.94 -2.14 -8.81
CA SER A 37 -28.06 -2.83 -10.10
C SER A 37 -26.76 -3.45 -10.60
N ALA A 38 -25.60 -2.97 -10.14
CA ALA A 38 -24.30 -3.55 -10.45
C ALA A 38 -24.15 -4.91 -9.74
N ARG A 39 -23.91 -5.97 -10.51
CA ARG A 39 -23.90 -7.35 -10.03
C ARG A 39 -22.57 -8.05 -10.30
N ILE A 40 -22.20 -8.96 -9.39
CA ILE A 40 -21.17 -9.96 -9.63
C ILE A 40 -21.87 -11.26 -9.98
N ASN A 41 -21.47 -11.84 -11.10
CA ASN A 41 -22.03 -13.03 -11.70
C ASN A 41 -21.01 -14.17 -11.58
N VAL A 42 -21.48 -15.35 -11.17
CA VAL A 42 -20.68 -16.56 -11.11
C VAL A 42 -21.36 -17.62 -11.96
N VAL A 43 -20.60 -18.16 -12.92
CA VAL A 43 -21.03 -19.24 -13.81
C VAL A 43 -20.27 -20.50 -13.41
N ALA A 44 -20.99 -21.49 -12.89
CA ALA A 44 -20.46 -22.80 -12.54
C ALA A 44 -20.75 -23.80 -13.68
N GLN A 45 -19.71 -24.47 -14.17
CA GLN A 45 -19.78 -25.46 -15.24
C GLN A 45 -19.08 -26.75 -14.82
N ALA A 46 -19.66 -27.91 -15.12
CA ALA A 46 -18.98 -29.18 -14.86
C ALA A 46 -17.86 -29.42 -15.89
N VAL A 47 -16.68 -29.85 -15.44
CA VAL A 47 -15.56 -30.21 -16.34
C VAL A 47 -15.76 -31.63 -16.85
N LYS A 48 -15.78 -31.82 -18.19
CA LYS A 48 -15.92 -33.14 -18.83
C LYS A 48 -14.59 -33.90 -18.75
N THR A 49 -14.48 -34.87 -17.85
CA THR A 49 -13.30 -35.75 -17.75
C THR A 49 -13.44 -36.98 -18.64
N SER A 50 -12.36 -37.42 -19.28
CA SER A 50 -12.31 -38.68 -20.02
C SER A 50 -12.43 -39.88 -19.07
N PRO A 51 -13.06 -41.00 -19.47
CA PRO A 51 -13.18 -42.18 -18.62
C PRO A 51 -11.82 -42.67 -18.12
N GLY A 52 -11.62 -42.71 -16.80
CA GLY A 52 -10.40 -43.23 -16.16
C GLY A 52 -9.52 -42.20 -15.44
N VAL A 53 -9.78 -40.89 -15.58
CA VAL A 53 -9.05 -39.82 -14.85
C VAL A 53 -9.97 -39.23 -13.77
N GLN A 54 -9.66 -39.49 -12.50
CA GLN A 54 -10.27 -38.78 -11.37
C GLN A 54 -9.47 -37.49 -11.13
N LEU A 55 -9.99 -36.37 -11.62
CA LEU A 55 -9.51 -35.05 -11.23
C LEU A 55 -10.26 -34.62 -9.97
N SER A 56 -9.55 -33.98 -9.04
CA SER A 56 -10.11 -33.41 -7.80
C SER A 56 -9.76 -31.91 -7.73
N ASP A 57 -9.99 -31.21 -8.83
CA ASP A 57 -9.69 -29.80 -9.01
C ASP A 57 -10.94 -28.95 -9.26
N ILE A 58 -10.89 -27.71 -8.80
CA ILE A 58 -11.86 -26.66 -9.10
C ILE A 58 -11.07 -25.50 -9.69
N VAL A 59 -11.43 -25.11 -10.92
CA VAL A 59 -10.78 -24.00 -11.62
C VAL A 59 -11.65 -22.77 -11.44
N VAL A 60 -11.12 -21.74 -10.79
CA VAL A 60 -11.77 -20.43 -10.63
C VAL A 60 -11.07 -19.42 -11.52
N GLU A 61 -11.81 -18.67 -12.31
CA GLU A 61 -11.23 -17.65 -13.20
C GLU A 61 -12.03 -16.36 -13.19
N SER A 62 -11.35 -15.24 -13.38
CA SER A 62 -11.97 -13.95 -13.68
C SER A 62 -11.37 -13.38 -14.97
N PRO A 63 -11.98 -13.63 -16.13
CA PRO A 63 -11.40 -13.31 -17.44
C PRO A 63 -11.34 -11.79 -17.73
N GLN A 64 -11.81 -10.96 -16.80
CA GLN A 64 -11.73 -9.50 -16.90
C GLN A 64 -10.37 -8.96 -16.47
N PHE A 65 -9.55 -9.72 -15.73
CA PHE A 65 -8.27 -9.26 -15.19
C PHE A 65 -7.12 -10.14 -15.69
N LEU A 66 -5.93 -9.55 -15.77
CA LEU A 66 -4.71 -10.31 -16.10
C LEU A 66 -4.36 -11.28 -14.96
N GLU A 67 -3.93 -12.49 -15.33
CA GLU A 67 -3.44 -13.53 -14.39
C GLU A 67 -4.45 -13.94 -13.29
N ALA A 68 -5.74 -13.69 -13.49
CA ALA A 68 -6.80 -14.00 -12.54
C ALA A 68 -7.41 -15.39 -12.76
N GLN A 69 -6.57 -16.42 -12.79
CA GLN A 69 -6.98 -17.83 -12.86
C GLN A 69 -6.33 -18.60 -11.70
N TRP A 70 -7.16 -19.25 -10.89
CA TRP A 70 -6.75 -20.02 -9.73
C TRP A 70 -7.25 -21.46 -9.87
N THR A 71 -6.35 -22.42 -9.72
CA THR A 71 -6.71 -23.84 -9.69
C THR A 71 -6.61 -24.32 -8.25
N TYR A 72 -7.65 -24.97 -7.74
CA TYR A 72 -7.73 -25.42 -6.36
C TYR A 72 -7.96 -26.92 -6.29
N GLY A 73 -7.09 -27.65 -5.60
CA GLY A 73 -7.33 -29.01 -5.18
C GLY A 73 -8.18 -29.03 -3.91
N TYR A 74 -9.07 -30.00 -3.77
CA TYR A 74 -9.87 -30.18 -2.57
C TYR A 74 -9.77 -31.62 -2.05
N HIS A 75 -9.71 -31.77 -0.72
CA HIS A 75 -9.80 -33.08 -0.07
C HIS A 75 -10.61 -32.97 1.22
N LEU A 76 -11.20 -34.08 1.64
CA LEU A 76 -11.88 -34.18 2.93
C LEU A 76 -10.82 -34.37 4.03
N ALA A 77 -10.85 -33.57 5.08
CA ALA A 77 -9.97 -33.69 6.24
C ALA A 77 -10.53 -34.72 7.24
N ASP A 78 -9.63 -35.36 7.99
CA ASP A 78 -9.98 -36.32 9.05
C ASP A 78 -10.71 -35.63 10.23
N ASP A 79 -11.29 -36.42 11.13
CA ASP A 79 -11.94 -35.95 12.37
C ASP A 79 -13.01 -34.84 12.17
N ASP A 80 -13.78 -34.93 11.09
CA ASP A 80 -14.82 -33.95 10.71
C ASP A 80 -14.24 -32.53 10.49
N GLY A 81 -12.99 -32.45 10.03
CA GLY A 81 -12.31 -31.19 9.70
C GLY A 81 -12.82 -30.46 8.45
N GLY A 82 -13.82 -31.03 7.76
CA GLY A 82 -14.44 -30.46 6.57
C GLY A 82 -13.58 -30.58 5.31
N ILE A 83 -13.88 -29.76 4.31
CA ILE A 83 -13.13 -29.72 3.04
C ILE A 83 -12.02 -28.70 3.12
N GLN A 84 -10.80 -29.19 2.98
CA GLN A 84 -9.59 -28.40 2.91
C GLN A 84 -9.26 -28.10 1.44
N ILE A 85 -8.98 -26.83 1.17
CA ILE A 85 -8.66 -26.31 -0.17
C ILE A 85 -7.16 -26.05 -0.23
N THR A 86 -6.51 -26.46 -1.31
CA THR A 86 -5.09 -26.19 -1.58
C THR A 86 -4.96 -25.60 -2.98
N GLN A 87 -4.40 -24.40 -3.09
CA GLN A 87 -4.15 -23.80 -4.41
C GLN A 87 -3.05 -24.57 -5.15
N LEU A 88 -3.40 -25.14 -6.30
CA LEU A 88 -2.48 -25.83 -7.20
C LEU A 88 -1.79 -24.78 -8.09
N ARG A 89 -0.47 -24.65 -7.95
CA ARG A 89 0.33 -23.67 -8.69
C ARG A 89 0.76 -24.26 -10.04
N VAL A 90 0.39 -23.61 -11.13
CA VAL A 90 0.88 -23.89 -12.49
C VAL A 90 1.41 -22.59 -13.09
N GLY A 91 2.73 -22.42 -13.19
CA GLY A 91 3.38 -21.23 -13.79
C GLY A 91 3.75 -20.10 -12.81
N SER A 92 4.00 -18.90 -13.35
CA SER A 92 4.40 -17.67 -12.64
C SER A 92 3.52 -17.40 -11.40
N ALA A 93 4.10 -16.87 -10.32
CA ALA A 93 3.48 -16.79 -9.00
C ALA A 93 2.16 -15.97 -8.96
N VAL A 94 1.01 -16.62 -9.20
CA VAL A 94 -0.32 -16.02 -9.04
C VAL A 94 -0.62 -15.84 -7.54
N PRO A 95 -0.90 -14.62 -7.07
CA PRO A 95 -1.20 -14.36 -5.66
C PRO A 95 -2.49 -15.08 -5.23
N ALA A 96 -2.48 -15.61 -4.01
CA ALA A 96 -3.65 -16.25 -3.41
C ALA A 96 -4.79 -15.25 -3.21
N ASN A 97 -6.03 -15.71 -3.39
CA ASN A 97 -7.23 -14.91 -3.13
C ASN A 97 -7.98 -15.49 -1.91
N PRO A 98 -7.80 -14.92 -0.70
CA PRO A 98 -8.40 -15.44 0.53
C PRO A 98 -9.93 -15.53 0.46
N PHE A 99 -10.60 -14.59 -0.22
CA PHE A 99 -12.06 -14.60 -0.34
C PHE A 99 -12.56 -15.81 -1.12
N VAL A 100 -11.88 -16.21 -2.19
CA VAL A 100 -12.26 -17.37 -3.00
C VAL A 100 -11.96 -18.66 -2.26
N GLU A 101 -10.75 -18.78 -1.70
CA GLU A 101 -10.29 -19.98 -0.99
C GLU A 101 -11.15 -20.29 0.25
N THR A 102 -11.39 -19.30 1.11
CA THR A 102 -12.23 -19.48 2.29
C THR A 102 -13.68 -19.77 1.91
N THR A 103 -14.22 -19.12 0.87
CA THR A 103 -15.59 -19.41 0.40
C THR A 103 -15.73 -20.84 -0.11
N LEU A 104 -14.75 -21.32 -0.89
CA LEU A 104 -14.72 -22.70 -1.36
C LEU A 104 -14.69 -23.68 -0.19
N SER A 105 -13.83 -23.44 0.81
CA SER A 105 -13.74 -24.32 1.98
C SER A 105 -15.05 -24.38 2.76
N TYR A 106 -15.68 -23.25 3.07
CA TYR A 106 -16.95 -23.23 3.80
C TYR A 106 -18.11 -23.83 2.99
N ALA A 107 -18.25 -23.44 1.72
CA ALA A 107 -19.36 -23.88 0.87
C ALA A 107 -19.27 -25.38 0.56
N LEU A 108 -18.09 -25.87 0.18
CA LEU A 108 -17.90 -27.29 -0.13
C LEU A 108 -17.98 -28.15 1.14
N THR A 109 -17.47 -27.68 2.29
CA THR A 109 -17.67 -28.37 3.57
C THR A 109 -19.15 -28.56 3.87
N TYR A 110 -19.97 -27.51 3.69
CA TYR A 110 -21.41 -27.61 3.90
C TYR A 110 -22.08 -28.59 2.92
N VAL A 111 -21.72 -28.54 1.63
CA VAL A 111 -22.18 -29.51 0.62
C VAL A 111 -21.81 -30.95 0.99
N SER A 112 -20.56 -31.18 1.42
CA SER A 112 -20.07 -32.50 1.82
C SER A 112 -20.75 -33.01 3.08
N ARG A 113 -21.05 -32.12 4.04
CA ARG A 113 -21.81 -32.49 5.23
C ARG A 113 -23.21 -32.89 4.85
N LEU A 114 -23.90 -32.18 3.95
CA LEU A 114 -25.25 -32.56 3.51
C LEU A 114 -25.30 -33.81 2.63
N ALA A 115 -24.16 -34.30 2.12
CA ALA A 115 -24.11 -35.47 1.26
C ALA A 115 -24.62 -36.77 1.92
N HIS A 116 -24.62 -36.88 3.27
CA HIS A 116 -25.22 -38.04 3.95
C HIS A 116 -26.74 -38.16 3.76
N LEU A 117 -27.42 -37.05 3.45
CA LEU A 117 -28.86 -37.01 3.15
C LEU A 117 -29.15 -37.43 1.69
N SER A 118 -28.12 -37.52 0.84
CA SER A 118 -28.22 -37.98 -0.55
C SER A 118 -26.96 -38.72 -1.00
N PRO A 119 -26.90 -40.07 -0.91
CA PRO A 119 -25.68 -40.86 -1.18
C PRO A 119 -25.19 -40.85 -2.64
N THR A 120 -25.90 -40.18 -3.56
CA THR A 120 -25.47 -39.95 -4.95
C THR A 120 -24.62 -38.68 -5.13
N GLN A 121 -24.40 -37.90 -4.07
CA GLN A 121 -23.79 -36.58 -4.16
C GLN A 121 -22.27 -36.66 -3.95
N SER A 122 -21.53 -36.62 -5.07
CA SER A 122 -20.07 -36.50 -5.08
C SER A 122 -19.70 -35.14 -5.68
N ILE A 123 -18.74 -34.44 -5.06
CA ILE A 123 -18.21 -33.18 -5.58
C ILE A 123 -17.41 -33.53 -6.84
N LYS A 124 -17.95 -33.16 -8.00
CA LYS A 124 -17.30 -33.29 -9.31
C LYS A 124 -16.44 -32.06 -9.62
N PRO A 125 -15.38 -32.20 -10.41
CA PRO A 125 -14.61 -31.08 -10.94
C PRO A 125 -15.49 -30.05 -11.66
N SER A 126 -15.30 -28.78 -11.32
CA SER A 126 -16.05 -27.67 -11.92
C SER A 126 -15.16 -26.49 -12.24
N ARG A 127 -15.58 -25.72 -13.24
CA ARG A 127 -15.03 -24.42 -13.62
C ARG A 127 -15.99 -23.33 -13.15
N LEU A 128 -15.49 -22.39 -12.36
CA LEU A 128 -16.23 -21.26 -11.80
C LEU A 128 -15.71 -19.96 -12.41
N SER A 129 -16.46 -19.36 -13.33
CA SER A 129 -16.09 -18.10 -13.97
C SER A 129 -16.77 -16.93 -13.27
N ILE A 130 -15.99 -15.99 -12.73
CA ILE A 130 -16.45 -14.81 -11.99
C ILE A 130 -16.40 -13.58 -12.91
N LEU A 131 -17.55 -12.93 -13.11
CA LEU A 131 -17.74 -11.77 -13.98
C LEU A 131 -18.44 -10.64 -13.21
N ALA A 132 -17.76 -9.52 -13.02
CA ALA A 132 -18.28 -8.33 -12.37
C ALA A 132 -18.69 -7.27 -13.40
N ASP A 133 -19.84 -6.62 -13.17
CA ASP A 133 -20.23 -5.44 -13.95
C ASP A 133 -19.18 -4.32 -13.84
N ASN A 134 -19.03 -3.53 -14.90
CA ASN A 134 -17.99 -2.50 -15.02
C ASN A 134 -18.01 -1.47 -13.88
N ASP A 135 -19.17 -1.19 -13.28
CA ASP A 135 -19.33 -0.21 -12.21
C ASP A 135 -18.62 -0.56 -10.89
N TYR A 136 -18.15 -1.81 -10.71
CA TYR A 136 -17.37 -2.20 -9.53
C TYR A 136 -15.93 -1.67 -9.54
N TYR A 137 -15.43 -1.26 -10.71
CA TYR A 137 -14.04 -0.87 -10.91
C TYR A 137 -13.93 0.44 -11.69
N SER A 138 -13.10 1.36 -11.20
CA SER A 138 -12.85 2.63 -11.89
C SER A 138 -12.01 2.39 -13.15
N GLN A 139 -12.47 2.90 -14.29
CA GLN A 139 -11.76 2.75 -15.57
C GLN A 139 -10.59 3.73 -15.68
N PRO A 140 -9.37 3.30 -16.10
CA PRO A 140 -8.25 4.21 -16.31
C PRO A 140 -8.51 5.17 -17.49
N PRO A 141 -7.95 6.40 -17.45
CA PRO A 141 -8.23 7.46 -18.43
C PRO A 141 -7.81 7.13 -19.87
N SER A 142 -6.91 6.17 -20.08
CA SER A 142 -6.42 5.75 -21.40
C SER A 142 -7.43 4.96 -22.23
N ALA A 143 -8.60 4.60 -21.69
CA ALA A 143 -9.64 3.90 -22.45
C ALA A 143 -10.57 4.84 -23.26
N SER A 144 -10.33 6.15 -23.22
CA SER A 144 -11.14 7.16 -23.93
C SER A 144 -10.59 7.57 -25.31
N SER A 145 -9.43 7.05 -25.73
CA SER A 145 -8.91 7.25 -27.09
C SER A 145 -9.34 6.09 -28.00
N SER A 146 -10.31 6.40 -28.87
CA SER A 146 -10.70 5.87 -30.19
C SER A 146 -10.16 4.57 -30.83
N ASP A 147 -9.30 3.75 -30.23
CA ASP A 147 -8.71 2.55 -30.87
C ASP A 147 -8.85 1.29 -30.01
N THR A 148 -10.05 0.72 -29.99
CA THR A 148 -10.35 -0.73 -30.09
C THR A 148 -11.82 -0.99 -29.77
N ALA A 149 -12.59 -1.40 -30.78
CA ALA A 149 -14.02 -1.72 -30.67
C ALA A 149 -14.35 -2.97 -29.82
N SER A 150 -13.42 -3.46 -28.98
CA SER A 150 -13.60 -4.66 -28.12
C SER A 150 -13.93 -4.34 -26.65
N SER A 151 -14.03 -3.07 -26.25
CA SER A 151 -14.27 -2.66 -24.85
C SER A 151 -15.74 -2.32 -24.51
N ALA A 152 -16.66 -2.35 -25.49
CA ALA A 152 -18.05 -1.88 -25.35
C ALA A 152 -19.05 -2.89 -24.74
N GLY A 153 -18.57 -3.90 -23.99
CA GLY A 153 -19.41 -4.93 -23.37
C GLY A 153 -19.69 -4.69 -21.89
N ARG A 154 -20.78 -5.28 -21.36
CA ARG A 154 -21.14 -5.29 -19.92
C ARG A 154 -20.00 -5.77 -19.00
N PHE A 155 -19.12 -6.63 -19.51
CA PHE A 155 -17.93 -7.17 -18.84
C PHE A 155 -16.65 -6.79 -19.60
N ALA A 156 -16.15 -5.58 -19.37
CA ALA A 156 -14.92 -5.08 -19.97
C ALA A 156 -13.70 -5.82 -19.42
N ARG A 157 -12.66 -5.96 -20.26
CA ARG A 157 -11.35 -6.48 -19.87
C ARG A 157 -10.47 -5.32 -19.41
N PHE A 158 -9.84 -5.47 -18.27
CA PHE A 158 -8.92 -4.50 -17.69
C PHE A 158 -7.47 -4.93 -17.97
N PRO A 159 -6.59 -4.00 -18.36
CA PRO A 159 -5.17 -4.28 -18.57
C PRO A 159 -4.37 -4.39 -17.26
N THR A 160 -5.05 -4.53 -16.12
CA THR A 160 -4.45 -4.55 -14.77
C THR A 160 -4.73 -5.88 -14.07
N ARG A 161 -3.94 -6.19 -13.04
CA ARG A 161 -4.23 -7.30 -12.14
C ARG A 161 -5.39 -6.95 -11.20
N LEU A 162 -6.10 -7.96 -10.69
CA LEU A 162 -7.22 -7.76 -9.76
C LEU A 162 -6.82 -6.99 -8.47
N SER A 163 -5.57 -7.12 -8.03
CA SER A 163 -5.02 -6.39 -6.86
C SER A 163 -4.79 -4.90 -7.12
N GLU A 164 -4.59 -4.52 -8.39
CA GLU A 164 -4.25 -3.16 -8.82
C GLU A 164 -5.49 -2.38 -9.31
N ALA A 165 -6.64 -3.05 -9.47
CA ALA A 165 -7.87 -2.41 -9.90
C ALA A 165 -8.50 -1.57 -8.78
N HIS A 166 -8.79 -0.29 -9.08
CA HIS A 166 -9.48 0.62 -8.17
C HIS A 166 -10.93 0.20 -7.96
N LYS A 167 -11.35 0.00 -6.71
CA LYS A 167 -12.70 -0.45 -6.33
C LYS A 167 -13.56 0.77 -5.98
N THR A 168 -14.77 0.84 -6.54
CA THR A 168 -15.73 1.95 -6.38
C THR A 168 -16.54 1.93 -5.07
N GLY A 169 -16.07 1.20 -4.05
CA GLY A 169 -16.74 1.15 -2.73
C GLY A 169 -18.07 0.37 -2.67
N LEU A 170 -18.58 -0.17 -3.79
CA LEU A 170 -19.90 -0.84 -3.88
C LEU A 170 -20.01 -2.21 -3.18
N GLY A 171 -18.98 -2.65 -2.45
CA GLY A 171 -18.99 -3.91 -1.70
C GLY A 171 -18.65 -5.17 -2.50
N SER A 172 -17.73 -5.08 -3.48
CA SER A 172 -17.36 -6.20 -4.37
C SER A 172 -17.01 -7.51 -3.66
N SER A 173 -16.33 -7.47 -2.51
CA SER A 173 -15.99 -8.69 -1.77
C SER A 173 -17.21 -9.46 -1.24
N ALA A 174 -18.26 -8.75 -0.80
CA ALA A 174 -19.45 -9.40 -0.26
C ALA A 174 -20.31 -9.97 -1.39
N ALA A 175 -20.50 -9.21 -2.48
CA ALA A 175 -21.16 -9.70 -3.69
C ALA A 175 -20.45 -10.92 -4.29
N LEU A 176 -19.11 -10.94 -4.27
CA LEU A 176 -18.31 -12.09 -4.70
C LEU A 176 -18.57 -13.32 -3.84
N VAL A 177 -18.42 -13.21 -2.51
CA VAL A 177 -18.63 -14.34 -1.59
C VAL A 177 -20.06 -14.87 -1.68
N THR A 178 -21.06 -13.98 -1.75
CA THR A 178 -22.47 -14.37 -1.86
C THR A 178 -22.78 -15.06 -3.19
N SER A 179 -22.37 -14.49 -4.33
CA SER A 179 -22.61 -15.09 -5.65
C SER A 179 -21.87 -16.42 -5.82
N LEU A 180 -20.64 -16.53 -5.32
CA LEU A 180 -19.84 -17.76 -5.36
C LEU A 180 -20.46 -18.85 -4.47
N THR A 181 -20.84 -18.51 -3.23
CA THR A 181 -21.53 -19.45 -2.33
C THR A 181 -22.84 -19.94 -2.95
N ALA A 182 -23.65 -19.02 -3.48
CA ALA A 182 -24.93 -19.36 -4.10
C ALA A 182 -24.75 -20.24 -5.35
N ALA A 183 -23.77 -19.94 -6.21
CA ALA A 183 -23.46 -20.75 -7.38
C ALA A 183 -23.02 -22.18 -7.01
N ILE A 184 -22.17 -22.34 -5.99
CA ILE A 184 -21.72 -23.65 -5.50
C ILE A 184 -22.91 -24.44 -4.94
N LEU A 185 -23.71 -23.83 -4.05
CA LEU A 185 -24.88 -24.51 -3.47
C LEU A 185 -25.88 -24.90 -4.56
N SER A 186 -26.23 -24.00 -5.48
CA SER A 186 -27.16 -24.30 -6.58
C SER A 186 -26.62 -25.27 -7.64
N HIS A 187 -25.30 -25.42 -7.77
CA HIS A 187 -24.69 -26.35 -8.72
C HIS A 187 -24.59 -27.76 -8.14
N TYR A 188 -24.21 -27.89 -6.86
CA TYR A 188 -23.97 -29.19 -6.24
C TYR A 188 -25.17 -29.74 -5.46
N LEU A 189 -26.06 -28.91 -4.91
CA LEU A 189 -27.24 -29.36 -4.16
C LEU A 189 -28.49 -29.39 -5.05
N PRO A 190 -29.37 -30.39 -4.89
CA PRO A 190 -30.67 -30.40 -5.53
C PRO A 190 -31.58 -29.32 -4.94
N ALA A 191 -32.57 -28.87 -5.72
CA ALA A 191 -33.56 -27.86 -5.31
C ALA A 191 -34.36 -28.24 -4.04
N THR A 192 -34.41 -29.53 -3.68
CA THR A 192 -35.06 -30.00 -2.45
C THR A 192 -34.26 -29.66 -1.18
N LEU A 193 -32.93 -29.52 -1.29
CA LEU A 193 -32.05 -29.18 -0.17
C LEU A 193 -31.69 -27.70 -0.15
N PHE A 194 -31.55 -27.09 -1.34
CA PHE A 194 -31.26 -25.67 -1.46
C PHE A 194 -31.99 -25.07 -2.65
N ASP A 195 -32.90 -24.13 -2.38
CA ASP A 195 -33.56 -23.32 -3.40
C ASP A 195 -33.33 -21.84 -3.11
N LEU A 196 -32.69 -21.16 -4.08
CA LEU A 196 -32.37 -19.73 -4.01
C LEU A 196 -33.61 -18.84 -3.96
N ALA A 197 -34.75 -19.29 -4.48
CA ALA A 197 -36.00 -18.53 -4.46
C ALA A 197 -36.70 -18.58 -3.09
N SER A 198 -36.48 -19.66 -2.33
CA SER A 198 -37.09 -19.88 -1.00
C SER A 198 -36.48 -18.97 0.08
N GLN A 199 -37.29 -18.61 1.09
CA GLN A 199 -36.80 -17.84 2.25
C GLN A 199 -35.80 -18.64 3.10
N GLU A 200 -36.01 -19.96 3.23
CA GLU A 200 -35.10 -20.85 3.94
C GLU A 200 -33.75 -20.95 3.22
N GLY A 201 -33.74 -21.12 1.90
CA GLY A 201 -32.51 -21.11 1.10
C GLY A 201 -31.77 -19.79 1.19
N LYS A 202 -32.48 -18.63 1.16
CA LYS A 202 -31.85 -17.32 1.38
C LYS A 202 -31.24 -17.20 2.78
N ARG A 203 -31.90 -17.73 3.81
CA ARG A 203 -31.36 -17.76 5.19
C ARG A 203 -30.09 -18.62 5.27
N THR A 204 -30.13 -19.82 4.69
CA THR A 204 -28.96 -20.72 4.60
C THR A 204 -27.80 -20.05 3.89
N LEU A 205 -28.07 -19.42 2.75
CA LEU A 205 -27.07 -18.68 1.98
C LEU A 205 -26.50 -17.50 2.77
N HIS A 206 -27.34 -16.70 3.42
CA HIS A 206 -26.91 -15.58 4.25
C HIS A 206 -25.96 -16.04 5.35
N ASN A 207 -26.36 -17.04 6.13
CA ASN A 207 -25.57 -17.52 7.27
C ASN A 207 -24.20 -18.07 6.81
N LEU A 208 -24.19 -18.86 5.74
CA LEU A 208 -22.97 -19.46 5.21
C LEU A 208 -22.04 -18.41 4.59
N ALA A 209 -22.56 -17.53 3.73
CA ALA A 209 -21.79 -16.47 3.10
C ALA A 209 -21.27 -15.47 4.14
N GLN A 210 -22.05 -15.17 5.19
CA GLN A 210 -21.63 -14.28 6.27
C GLN A 210 -20.50 -14.87 7.10
N ALA A 211 -20.56 -16.17 7.41
CA ALA A 211 -19.49 -16.88 8.11
C ALA A 211 -18.20 -16.90 7.27
N ALA A 212 -18.30 -17.26 5.99
CA ALA A 212 -17.16 -17.29 5.07
C ALA A 212 -16.54 -15.89 4.86
N HIS A 213 -17.36 -14.85 4.73
CA HIS A 213 -16.90 -13.47 4.55
C HIS A 213 -16.19 -12.93 5.79
N CYS A 214 -16.72 -13.18 7.00
CA CYS A 214 -16.06 -12.82 8.25
C CYS A 214 -14.71 -13.55 8.42
N ALA A 215 -14.66 -14.84 8.09
CA ALA A 215 -13.44 -15.64 8.15
C ALA A 215 -12.38 -15.12 7.17
N ALA A 216 -12.76 -14.84 5.92
CA ALA A 216 -11.86 -14.28 4.90
C ALA A 216 -11.33 -12.88 5.26
N GLN A 217 -12.12 -12.07 5.97
CA GLN A 217 -11.70 -10.74 6.45
C GLN A 217 -10.83 -10.79 7.73
N GLY A 218 -10.75 -11.93 8.41
CA GLY A 218 -10.05 -12.08 9.70
C GLY A 218 -10.69 -11.30 10.86
N LYS A 219 -11.92 -10.80 10.72
CA LYS A 219 -12.64 -10.06 11.76
C LYS A 219 -14.16 -10.18 11.59
N VAL A 220 -14.89 -10.05 12.70
CA VAL A 220 -16.36 -9.98 12.65
C VAL A 220 -16.80 -8.58 12.23
N GLY A 221 -17.14 -8.43 10.94
CA GLY A 221 -17.67 -7.19 10.38
C GLY A 221 -19.10 -6.85 10.84
N SER A 222 -19.66 -5.78 10.29
CA SER A 222 -21.04 -5.36 10.52
C SER A 222 -22.08 -6.24 9.82
N GLY A 223 -21.70 -7.02 8.81
CA GLY A 223 -22.54 -8.01 8.14
C GLY A 223 -23.64 -7.49 7.21
N PHE A 224 -23.87 -6.18 7.17
CA PHE A 224 -24.92 -5.61 6.31
C PHE A 224 -24.64 -5.77 4.81
N ASP A 225 -23.37 -5.89 4.41
CA ASP A 225 -22.96 -6.06 3.01
C ASP A 225 -23.50 -7.37 2.43
N VAL A 226 -23.34 -8.47 3.17
CA VAL A 226 -23.83 -9.81 2.77
C VAL A 226 -25.35 -9.86 2.83
N ALA A 227 -25.97 -9.23 3.84
CA ALA A 227 -27.42 -9.14 3.93
C ALA A 227 -28.03 -8.45 2.71
N ALA A 228 -27.44 -7.34 2.25
CA ALA A 228 -27.87 -6.65 1.04
C ALA A 228 -27.65 -7.49 -0.23
N ALA A 229 -26.51 -8.19 -0.34
CA ALA A 229 -26.24 -9.08 -1.47
C ALA A 229 -27.25 -10.25 -1.54
N VAL A 230 -27.70 -10.79 -0.41
CA VAL A 230 -28.66 -11.91 -0.38
C VAL A 230 -30.10 -11.44 -0.55
N HIS A 231 -30.53 -10.44 0.23
CA HIS A 231 -31.94 -10.06 0.34
C HIS A 231 -32.33 -8.87 -0.55
N GLY A 232 -31.35 -8.11 -1.04
CA GLY A 232 -31.54 -6.83 -1.71
C GLY A 232 -31.69 -5.68 -0.71
N SER A 233 -32.43 -4.65 -1.10
CA SER A 233 -32.72 -3.51 -0.22
C SER A 233 -33.52 -3.93 1.02
N CYS A 234 -33.04 -3.57 2.21
CA CYS A 234 -33.63 -3.96 3.49
C CYS A 234 -33.22 -3.03 4.65
N THR A 235 -33.99 -3.08 5.74
CA THR A 235 -33.52 -2.59 7.05
C THR A 235 -32.75 -3.72 7.74
N TYR A 236 -31.54 -3.42 8.17
CA TYR A 236 -30.61 -4.40 8.74
C TYR A 236 -30.28 -4.08 10.20
N ARG A 237 -30.29 -5.12 11.05
CA ARG A 237 -29.73 -5.10 12.40
C ARG A 237 -28.70 -6.20 12.53
N ARG A 238 -27.51 -5.83 13.03
CA ARG A 238 -26.34 -6.70 13.15
C ARG A 238 -26.56 -7.87 14.11
N PHE A 239 -25.95 -9.03 13.83
CA PHE A 239 -25.85 -10.15 14.77
C PHE A 239 -24.86 -9.91 15.91
N SER A 240 -25.01 -10.64 17.00
CA SER A 240 -24.04 -10.67 18.09
C SER A 240 -22.73 -11.35 17.63
N PRO A 241 -21.55 -10.74 17.83
CA PRO A 241 -20.27 -11.34 17.41
C PRO A 241 -19.98 -12.73 18.00
N SER A 242 -20.59 -13.06 19.14
CA SER A 242 -20.52 -14.37 19.78
C SER A 242 -21.04 -15.53 18.92
N VAL A 243 -21.91 -15.25 17.94
CA VAL A 243 -22.49 -16.25 17.02
C VAL A 243 -21.41 -16.94 16.18
N LEU A 244 -20.34 -16.23 15.83
CA LEU A 244 -19.26 -16.74 14.97
C LEU A 244 -17.97 -17.06 15.73
N ALA A 245 -17.93 -16.82 17.05
CA ALA A 245 -16.70 -16.93 17.85
C ALA A 245 -16.19 -18.37 18.02
N ASN A 246 -17.07 -19.37 17.88
CA ASN A 246 -16.77 -20.77 18.17
C ASN A 246 -16.56 -21.64 16.91
N ILE A 247 -16.34 -21.03 15.74
CA ILE A 247 -16.04 -21.78 14.51
C ILE A 247 -14.52 -22.05 14.47
N PRO A 248 -14.08 -23.32 14.47
CA PRO A 248 -12.66 -23.66 14.32
C PRO A 248 -12.11 -23.25 12.95
N GLU A 249 -10.79 -23.31 12.76
CA GLU A 249 -10.19 -23.07 11.45
C GLU A 249 -10.50 -24.22 10.47
N PRO A 250 -10.63 -23.95 9.16
CA PRO A 250 -10.79 -25.00 8.16
C PRO A 250 -9.72 -26.09 8.25
N GLY A 251 -10.13 -27.36 8.27
CA GLY A 251 -9.23 -28.52 8.42
C GLY A 251 -8.97 -28.94 9.86
N SER A 252 -9.39 -28.16 10.87
CA SER A 252 -9.28 -28.55 12.29
C SER A 252 -10.46 -29.41 12.75
N PRO A 253 -10.28 -30.32 13.73
CA PRO A 253 -11.32 -31.27 14.15
C PRO A 253 -12.64 -30.60 14.54
N GLY A 254 -13.76 -31.11 14.03
CA GLY A 254 -15.11 -30.60 14.30
C GLY A 254 -15.51 -29.31 13.57
N PHE A 255 -14.70 -28.84 12.61
CA PHE A 255 -15.05 -27.71 11.74
C PHE A 255 -16.34 -27.95 10.95
N GLY A 256 -16.50 -29.14 10.35
CA GLY A 256 -17.68 -29.50 9.55
C GLY A 256 -18.99 -29.39 10.33
N ALA A 257 -19.07 -30.03 11.49
CA ALA A 257 -20.21 -29.92 12.39
C ALA A 257 -20.45 -28.49 12.90
N ALA A 258 -19.39 -27.69 13.10
CA ALA A 258 -19.53 -26.30 13.50
C ALA A 258 -20.18 -25.44 12.40
N VAL A 259 -19.74 -25.60 11.14
CA VAL A 259 -20.33 -24.90 9.98
C VAL A 259 -21.80 -25.31 9.80
N GLU A 260 -22.11 -26.61 9.83
CA GLU A 260 -23.48 -27.11 9.70
C GLU A 260 -24.41 -26.53 10.78
N ARG A 261 -23.95 -26.50 12.03
CA ARG A 261 -24.69 -25.96 13.18
C ARG A 261 -24.94 -24.46 13.04
N VAL A 262 -23.92 -23.69 12.66
CA VAL A 262 -24.04 -22.24 12.46
C VAL A 262 -25.01 -21.94 11.32
N VAL A 263 -24.96 -22.70 10.22
CA VAL A 263 -25.88 -22.50 9.08
C VAL A 263 -27.32 -22.85 9.46
N ALA A 264 -27.54 -24.00 10.13
CA ALA A 264 -28.85 -24.42 10.62
C ALA A 264 -29.41 -23.46 11.70
N GLY A 265 -28.54 -22.71 12.37
CA GLY A 265 -28.91 -21.72 13.38
C GLY A 265 -29.42 -22.34 14.67
N VAL A 266 -28.87 -23.49 15.09
CA VAL A 266 -29.25 -24.22 16.31
C VAL A 266 -28.16 -24.06 17.38
N ASP A 267 -28.53 -23.62 18.59
CA ASP A 267 -27.61 -23.47 19.73
C ASP A 267 -27.58 -24.73 20.61
N ALA A 268 -26.40 -25.29 20.88
CA ALA A 268 -26.24 -26.49 21.71
C ALA A 268 -26.56 -26.25 23.21
N ALA A 269 -26.58 -24.98 23.66
CA ALA A 269 -26.76 -24.64 25.06
C ALA A 269 -28.20 -24.23 25.44
N LYS A 270 -29.08 -23.89 24.48
CA LYS A 270 -30.36 -23.20 24.79
C LYS A 270 -31.60 -23.58 23.97
N ASP A 271 -31.59 -24.61 23.10
CA ASP A 271 -32.78 -25.02 22.32
C ASP A 271 -33.52 -23.83 21.65
N GLY A 272 -32.75 -22.87 21.12
CA GLY A 272 -33.28 -21.65 20.48
C GLY A 272 -32.46 -21.24 19.25
N PRO A 273 -33.00 -20.34 18.39
CA PRO A 273 -32.31 -19.88 17.20
C PRO A 273 -31.03 -19.12 17.56
N HIS A 274 -29.89 -19.58 17.05
CA HIS A 274 -28.56 -19.04 17.37
C HIS A 274 -28.25 -17.72 16.66
N TRP A 275 -28.82 -17.49 15.47
CA TRP A 275 -28.67 -16.23 14.74
C TRP A 275 -29.71 -15.20 15.20
N ASP A 276 -29.23 -14.08 15.70
CA ASP A 276 -30.02 -12.97 16.24
C ASP A 276 -30.04 -11.73 15.31
N THR A 277 -29.64 -11.90 14.04
CA THR A 277 -29.76 -10.87 12.99
C THR A 277 -31.21 -10.61 12.67
N GLU A 278 -31.56 -9.34 12.44
CA GLU A 278 -32.89 -8.98 11.93
C GLU A 278 -32.74 -8.33 10.55
N ILE A 279 -33.37 -8.94 9.54
CA ILE A 279 -33.38 -8.47 8.16
C ILE A 279 -34.83 -8.25 7.76
N ALA A 280 -35.24 -6.99 7.72
CA ALA A 280 -36.59 -6.62 7.31
C ALA A 280 -36.58 -6.12 5.87
N LYS A 281 -36.95 -6.99 4.92
CA LYS A 281 -37.11 -6.58 3.52
C LYS A 281 -38.38 -5.74 3.30
N ALA A 282 -39.47 -6.10 3.98
CA ALA A 282 -40.78 -5.43 3.84
C ALA A 282 -40.86 -4.04 4.50
N SER A 283 -39.81 -3.59 5.18
CA SER A 283 -39.73 -2.25 5.79
C SER A 283 -39.20 -1.18 4.83
N VAL A 284 -38.70 -1.56 3.65
CA VAL A 284 -38.12 -0.63 2.68
C VAL A 284 -38.73 -0.87 1.30
N ALA A 285 -39.16 0.20 0.65
CA ALA A 285 -39.55 0.21 -0.75
C ALA A 285 -39.15 1.54 -1.39
N LEU A 286 -38.65 1.52 -2.62
CA LEU A 286 -38.45 2.75 -3.38
C LEU A 286 -39.81 3.18 -3.98
N PRO A 287 -40.24 4.44 -3.78
CA PRO A 287 -41.44 4.96 -4.41
C PRO A 287 -41.37 4.92 -5.93
N PRO A 288 -42.49 4.66 -6.63
CA PRO A 288 -42.52 4.73 -8.08
C PRO A 288 -42.12 6.14 -8.55
N GLY A 289 -41.18 6.22 -9.49
CA GLY A 289 -40.62 7.49 -9.97
C GLY A 289 -39.48 8.06 -9.12
N VAL A 290 -39.00 7.34 -8.11
CA VAL A 290 -37.79 7.69 -7.33
C VAL A 290 -36.72 6.62 -7.56
N ALA A 291 -35.49 7.04 -7.84
CA ALA A 291 -34.34 6.16 -7.93
C ALA A 291 -33.21 6.61 -7.00
N LEU A 292 -32.47 5.62 -6.50
CA LEU A 292 -31.18 5.83 -5.87
C LEU A 292 -30.09 5.86 -6.96
N ARG A 293 -29.23 6.86 -6.94
CA ARG A 293 -28.06 6.99 -7.82
C ARG A 293 -26.79 7.18 -6.99
N MET A 294 -25.65 6.77 -7.55
CA MET A 294 -24.34 6.90 -6.92
C MET A 294 -23.45 7.83 -7.72
N CYS A 295 -22.69 8.67 -7.03
CA CYS A 295 -21.65 9.50 -7.61
C CYS A 295 -20.30 9.05 -7.06
N ASP A 296 -19.37 8.70 -7.94
CA ASP A 296 -18.00 8.38 -7.56
C ASP A 296 -17.21 9.68 -7.32
N VAL A 297 -16.44 9.72 -6.24
CA VAL A 297 -15.58 10.84 -5.86
C VAL A 297 -14.18 10.25 -5.74
N ASP A 298 -13.26 10.67 -6.61
CA ASP A 298 -11.93 10.06 -6.80
C ASP A 298 -10.95 10.38 -5.63
N CYS A 299 -11.31 10.00 -4.40
CA CYS A 299 -10.54 10.26 -3.18
C CYS A 299 -10.70 9.12 -2.17
N GLY A 300 -10.03 7.99 -2.39
CA GLY A 300 -10.13 6.82 -1.50
C GLY A 300 -9.84 7.15 -0.02
N SER A 301 -10.68 6.64 0.89
CA SER A 301 -10.53 6.82 2.34
C SER A 301 -10.29 5.50 3.09
N GLN A 302 -9.58 5.56 4.22
CA GLN A 302 -9.38 4.40 5.10
C GLN A 302 -10.46 4.36 6.21
N THR A 303 -11.61 3.75 5.92
CA THR A 303 -12.79 3.66 6.81
C THR A 303 -12.50 3.04 8.20
N VAL A 304 -11.51 2.14 8.30
CA VAL A 304 -11.20 1.40 9.55
C VAL A 304 -10.65 2.31 10.65
N GLY A 305 -9.87 3.34 10.30
CA GLY A 305 -9.33 4.30 11.26
C GLY A 305 -10.41 5.23 11.82
N MET A 306 -11.35 5.64 10.98
CA MET A 306 -12.47 6.53 11.35
C MET A 306 -13.41 5.87 12.36
N VAL A 307 -13.81 4.62 12.13
CA VAL A 307 -14.68 3.87 13.03
C VAL A 307 -14.09 3.71 14.43
N LYS A 308 -12.78 3.42 14.54
CA LYS A 308 -12.11 3.31 15.84
C LYS A 308 -12.17 4.62 16.63
N LYS A 309 -11.99 5.76 15.96
CA LYS A 309 -12.05 7.09 16.60
C LYS A 309 -13.46 7.42 17.10
N VAL A 310 -14.49 7.17 16.29
CA VAL A 310 -15.90 7.38 16.71
C VAL A 310 -16.27 6.48 17.89
N LEU A 311 -15.85 5.22 17.90
CA LEU A 311 -16.08 4.31 19.02
C LEU A 311 -15.32 4.75 20.29
N ALA A 312 -14.08 5.22 20.16
CA ALA A 312 -13.31 5.76 21.28
C ALA A 312 -13.99 7.00 21.88
N TRP A 313 -14.46 7.93 21.04
CA TRP A 313 -15.24 9.09 21.47
C TRP A 313 -16.51 8.68 22.21
N ARG A 314 -17.25 7.68 21.68
CA ARG A 314 -18.46 7.13 22.33
C ARG A 314 -18.15 6.57 23.72
N SER A 315 -17.02 5.90 23.89
CA SER A 315 -16.57 5.40 25.19
C SER A 315 -16.17 6.53 26.16
N SER A 316 -15.65 7.66 25.66
CA SER A 316 -15.29 8.82 26.48
C SER A 316 -16.49 9.68 26.91
N ASN A 317 -17.56 9.74 26.12
CA ASN A 317 -18.78 10.50 26.43
C ASN A 317 -20.07 9.66 26.19
N PRO A 318 -20.42 8.74 27.11
CA PRO A 318 -21.48 7.78 26.89
C PRO A 318 -22.89 8.37 26.88
N GLU A 319 -23.18 9.39 27.69
CA GLU A 319 -24.53 9.98 27.77
C GLU A 319 -24.85 10.87 26.56
N GLY A 320 -23.93 11.77 26.20
CA GLY A 320 -24.09 12.67 25.04
C GLY A 320 -24.12 11.90 23.72
N SER A 321 -23.23 10.92 23.56
CA SER A 321 -23.20 10.08 22.35
C SER A 321 -24.46 9.24 22.20
N LYS A 322 -25.00 8.66 23.29
CA LYS A 322 -26.24 7.89 23.24
C LYS A 322 -27.44 8.73 22.83
N ALA A 323 -27.62 9.92 23.41
CA ALA A 323 -28.72 10.82 23.03
C ALA A 323 -28.67 11.20 21.55
N LEU A 324 -27.47 11.48 21.03
CA LEU A 324 -27.27 11.77 19.60
C LEU A 324 -27.60 10.54 18.73
N TRP A 325 -27.14 9.36 19.11
CA TRP A 325 -27.38 8.10 18.38
C TRP A 325 -28.86 7.70 18.38
N ASP A 326 -29.56 7.85 19.51
CA ASP A 326 -31.01 7.59 19.62
C ASP A 326 -31.82 8.54 18.72
N THR A 327 -31.44 9.82 18.69
CA THR A 327 -32.07 10.82 17.81
C THR A 327 -31.83 10.50 16.32
N LEU A 328 -30.58 10.17 15.96
CA LEU A 328 -30.21 9.80 14.59
C LEU A 328 -30.94 8.51 14.15
N HIS A 329 -31.08 7.54 15.05
CA HIS A 329 -31.84 6.32 14.79
C HIS A 329 -33.34 6.58 14.55
N GLY A 330 -33.92 7.52 15.30
CA GLY A 330 -35.29 8.00 15.06
C GLY A 330 -35.48 8.49 13.62
N TYR A 331 -34.63 9.41 13.16
CA TYR A 331 -34.70 9.92 11.80
C TYR A 331 -34.41 8.86 10.73
N ASN A 332 -33.55 7.87 11.00
CA ASN A 332 -33.33 6.76 10.07
C ASN A 332 -34.58 5.89 9.90
N ASN A 333 -35.32 5.64 10.99
CA ASN A 333 -36.59 4.91 10.93
C ASN A 333 -37.68 5.73 10.24
N ASP A 334 -37.69 7.05 10.44
CA ASP A 334 -38.59 7.96 9.74
C ASP A 334 -38.30 7.98 8.23
N LEU A 335 -37.02 7.96 7.83
CA LEU A 335 -36.61 7.87 6.42
C LEU A 335 -37.08 6.56 5.77
N ALA A 336 -36.87 5.43 6.46
CA ALA A 336 -37.34 4.13 5.98
C ALA A 336 -38.88 4.10 5.84
N THR A 337 -39.59 4.67 6.81
CA THR A 337 -41.06 4.77 6.80
C THR A 337 -41.55 5.68 5.67
N ALA A 338 -40.91 6.84 5.46
CA ALA A 338 -41.26 7.78 4.40
C ALA A 338 -41.09 7.16 3.00
N LEU A 339 -40.01 6.39 2.78
CA LEU A 339 -39.78 5.67 1.54
C LEU A 339 -40.84 4.58 1.32
N LYS A 340 -41.13 3.80 2.36
CA LYS A 340 -42.17 2.76 2.34
C LYS A 340 -43.57 3.30 2.06
N GLU A 341 -43.93 4.45 2.64
CA GLU A 341 -45.23 5.10 2.49
C GLU A 341 -45.30 6.04 1.26
N HIS A 342 -44.24 6.08 0.44
CA HIS A 342 -44.16 6.90 -0.76
C HIS A 342 -44.32 8.42 -0.54
N LYS A 343 -43.92 8.91 0.64
CA LYS A 343 -44.02 10.32 1.03
C LYS A 343 -42.78 11.10 0.58
N THR A 344 -42.67 11.38 -0.72
CA THR A 344 -41.51 12.07 -1.33
C THR A 344 -41.25 13.46 -0.76
N GLU A 345 -42.30 14.20 -0.38
CA GLU A 345 -42.22 15.53 0.23
C GLU A 345 -41.46 15.55 1.57
N LYS A 346 -41.48 14.42 2.31
CA LYS A 346 -40.81 14.29 3.61
C LYS A 346 -39.35 13.87 3.51
N LEU A 347 -38.88 13.43 2.35
CA LEU A 347 -37.52 12.90 2.21
C LEU A 347 -36.46 13.98 2.45
N ARG A 348 -36.62 15.15 1.83
CA ARG A 348 -35.68 16.26 1.94
C ARG A 348 -35.42 16.73 3.39
N PRO A 349 -36.46 17.07 4.19
CA PRO A 349 -36.23 17.53 5.57
C PRO A 349 -35.64 16.43 6.47
N ILE A 350 -36.01 15.15 6.25
CA ILE A 350 -35.46 14.04 7.03
C ILE A 350 -33.97 13.84 6.70
N ILE A 351 -33.58 13.87 5.42
CA ILE A 351 -32.19 13.72 4.99
C ILE A 351 -31.33 14.86 5.54
N GLU A 352 -31.82 16.11 5.50
CA GLU A 352 -31.06 17.24 6.05
C GLU A 352 -30.90 17.13 7.57
N ALA A 353 -31.92 16.66 8.29
CA ALA A 353 -31.81 16.38 9.72
C ALA A 353 -30.75 15.28 10.00
N ILE A 354 -30.75 14.19 9.23
CA ILE A 354 -29.73 13.13 9.34
C ILE A 354 -28.33 13.70 9.11
N ARG A 355 -28.13 14.47 8.03
CA ARG A 355 -26.84 15.09 7.71
C ARG A 355 -26.37 16.04 8.81
N SER A 356 -27.26 16.89 9.34
CA SER A 356 -26.92 17.80 10.44
C SER A 356 -26.40 17.06 11.68
N LEU A 357 -27.03 15.94 12.04
CA LEU A 357 -26.63 15.10 13.17
C LEU A 357 -25.33 14.34 12.89
N VAL A 358 -25.11 13.89 11.65
CA VAL A 358 -23.87 13.25 11.22
C VAL A 358 -22.70 14.23 11.25
N ARG A 359 -22.89 15.47 10.79
CA ARG A 359 -21.88 16.55 10.90
C ARG A 359 -21.58 16.86 12.36
N LYS A 360 -22.61 16.97 13.22
CA LYS A 360 -22.43 17.15 14.67
C LYS A 360 -21.61 16.02 15.29
N MET A 361 -21.91 14.77 14.94
CA MET A 361 -21.13 13.61 15.37
C MET A 361 -19.68 13.67 14.87
N GLY A 362 -19.46 14.14 13.64
CA GLY A 362 -18.12 14.34 13.08
C GLY A 362 -17.30 15.37 13.86
N SER A 363 -17.90 16.53 14.15
CA SER A 363 -17.28 17.59 14.96
C SER A 363 -16.97 17.15 16.38
N GLU A 364 -17.91 16.45 17.05
CA GLU A 364 -17.71 15.98 18.43
C GLU A 364 -16.68 14.85 18.54
N SER A 365 -16.57 13.99 17.52
CA SER A 365 -15.61 12.87 17.48
C SER A 365 -14.24 13.23 16.88
N GLY A 366 -14.09 14.41 16.27
CA GLY A 366 -12.88 14.80 15.55
C GLY A 366 -12.62 13.97 14.29
N VAL A 367 -13.67 13.39 13.70
CA VAL A 367 -13.62 12.57 12.49
C VAL A 367 -14.42 13.27 11.40
N PRO A 368 -13.84 13.53 10.22
CA PRO A 368 -14.57 14.14 9.11
C PRO A 368 -15.50 13.11 8.45
N ILE A 369 -16.64 12.83 9.08
CA ILE A 369 -17.63 11.84 8.63
C ILE A 369 -18.31 12.30 7.34
N GLU A 370 -18.76 13.55 7.32
CA GLU A 370 -19.17 14.30 6.12
C GLU A 370 -18.21 15.50 6.02
N PRO A 371 -17.11 15.41 5.25
CA PRO A 371 -16.15 16.48 5.06
C PRO A 371 -16.75 17.72 4.40
N ASP A 372 -16.18 18.90 4.66
CA ASP A 372 -16.67 20.18 4.11
C ASP A 372 -16.80 20.16 2.57
N THR A 373 -15.89 19.48 1.86
CA THR A 373 -15.93 19.34 0.39
C THR A 373 -17.14 18.52 -0.09
N GLN A 374 -17.50 17.46 0.63
CA GLN A 374 -18.68 16.65 0.31
C GLN A 374 -19.97 17.33 0.78
N THR A 375 -19.94 18.09 1.89
CA THR A 375 -21.07 18.93 2.31
C THR A 375 -21.40 19.96 1.25
N ALA A 376 -20.39 20.69 0.74
CA ALA A 376 -20.58 21.67 -0.33
C ALA A 376 -21.17 21.04 -1.61
N LEU A 377 -20.65 19.87 -2.02
CA LEU A 377 -21.18 19.11 -3.15
C LEU A 377 -22.64 18.67 -2.93
N LEU A 378 -22.95 18.12 -1.76
CA LEU A 378 -24.30 17.66 -1.41
C LEU A 378 -25.30 18.81 -1.35
N ASP A 379 -24.90 19.95 -0.80
CA ASP A 379 -25.75 21.15 -0.70
C ASP A 379 -26.05 21.71 -2.10
N ALA A 380 -25.05 21.75 -2.98
CA ALA A 380 -25.22 22.18 -4.36
C ALA A 380 -26.08 21.19 -5.18
N LEU A 381 -25.87 19.88 -5.01
CA LEU A 381 -26.70 18.84 -5.63
C LEU A 381 -28.16 18.90 -5.16
N ASN A 382 -28.42 19.30 -3.92
CA ASN A 382 -29.78 19.44 -3.40
C ASN A 382 -30.57 20.60 -4.05
N GLN A 383 -29.87 21.55 -4.71
CA GLN A 383 -30.48 22.63 -5.49
C GLN A 383 -30.89 22.19 -6.90
N VAL A 384 -30.37 21.05 -7.40
CA VAL A 384 -30.71 20.54 -8.72
C VAL A 384 -32.15 20.02 -8.75
N GLU A 385 -32.92 20.48 -9.73
CA GLU A 385 -34.32 20.06 -9.91
C GLU A 385 -34.41 18.55 -10.15
N GLY A 386 -35.19 17.87 -9.31
CA GLY A 386 -35.37 16.42 -9.33
C GLY A 386 -34.56 15.66 -8.26
N VAL A 387 -33.72 16.34 -7.47
CA VAL A 387 -33.01 15.73 -6.34
C VAL A 387 -33.82 15.87 -5.05
N TYR A 388 -34.12 14.76 -4.39
CA TYR A 388 -34.81 14.75 -3.09
C TYR A 388 -33.84 14.93 -1.92
N GLY A 389 -32.60 14.48 -2.07
CA GLY A 389 -31.53 14.67 -1.10
C GLY A 389 -30.38 13.68 -1.33
N GLY A 390 -29.23 13.95 -0.72
CA GLY A 390 -28.05 13.11 -0.83
C GLY A 390 -27.36 12.90 0.51
N VAL A 391 -26.57 11.84 0.63
CA VAL A 391 -25.83 11.48 1.84
C VAL A 391 -24.48 10.87 1.46
N VAL A 392 -23.51 10.98 2.37
CA VAL A 392 -22.29 10.17 2.32
C VAL A 392 -22.66 8.78 2.85
N PRO A 393 -22.60 7.71 2.02
CA PRO A 393 -23.01 6.38 2.41
C PRO A 393 -21.97 5.72 3.32
N GLY A 394 -22.44 4.88 4.25
CA GLY A 394 -21.57 4.09 5.11
C GLY A 394 -20.85 4.91 6.17
N ALA A 395 -19.59 4.55 6.44
CA ALA A 395 -18.78 5.12 7.53
C ALA A 395 -17.54 5.88 7.04
N GLY A 396 -17.35 6.08 5.73
CA GLY A 396 -16.16 6.74 5.19
C GLY A 396 -16.48 8.09 4.59
N GLY A 397 -15.93 9.17 5.16
CA GLY A 397 -15.86 10.44 4.45
C GLY A 397 -14.90 10.33 3.26
N TYR A 398 -15.08 11.17 2.24
CA TYR A 398 -14.32 11.23 0.98
C TYR A 398 -14.58 10.10 -0.03
N ASP A 399 -15.42 9.12 0.29
CA ASP A 399 -15.81 8.05 -0.65
C ASP A 399 -16.93 8.53 -1.61
N ALA A 400 -17.64 7.62 -2.27
CA ALA A 400 -18.78 7.91 -3.12
C ALA A 400 -19.92 8.67 -2.40
N VAL A 401 -20.80 9.32 -3.14
CA VAL A 401 -22.01 10.01 -2.65
C VAL A 401 -23.26 9.29 -3.15
N SER A 402 -24.28 9.15 -2.30
CA SER A 402 -25.55 8.53 -2.66
C SER A 402 -26.67 9.56 -2.74
N LEU A 403 -27.43 9.55 -3.83
CA LEU A 403 -28.50 10.51 -4.11
C LEU A 403 -29.85 9.81 -4.30
N LEU A 404 -30.90 10.36 -3.68
CA LEU A 404 -32.28 10.05 -4.00
C LEU A 404 -32.80 11.07 -5.00
N VAL A 405 -33.18 10.62 -6.19
CA VAL A 405 -33.55 11.47 -7.32
C VAL A 405 -34.83 10.98 -7.97
N LYS A 406 -35.47 11.83 -8.74
CA LYS A 406 -36.58 11.44 -9.62
C LYS A 406 -36.04 10.57 -10.75
N ASP A 407 -36.67 9.41 -11.00
CA ASP A 407 -36.23 8.46 -12.02
C ASP A 407 -36.74 8.87 -13.41
N ASP A 408 -36.16 9.96 -13.93
CA ASP A 408 -36.37 10.41 -15.30
C ASP A 408 -35.04 10.78 -15.96
N GLU A 409 -34.98 10.61 -17.28
CA GLU A 409 -33.77 10.83 -18.08
C GLU A 409 -33.34 12.31 -18.07
N ALA A 410 -34.30 13.24 -17.98
CA ALA A 410 -34.00 14.66 -17.89
C ALA A 410 -33.30 15.02 -16.57
N THR A 411 -33.73 14.45 -15.44
CA THR A 411 -33.05 14.59 -14.14
C THR A 411 -31.65 13.99 -14.18
N ALA A 412 -31.47 12.82 -14.80
CA ALA A 412 -30.14 12.21 -14.97
C ALA A 412 -29.21 13.09 -15.82
N ALA A 413 -29.69 13.62 -16.95
CA ALA A 413 -28.91 14.51 -17.81
C ALA A 413 -28.56 15.84 -17.11
N ARG A 414 -29.48 16.41 -16.31
CA ARG A 414 -29.20 17.60 -15.48
C ARG A 414 -28.11 17.32 -14.44
N LEU A 415 -28.15 16.14 -13.81
CA LEU A 415 -27.13 15.73 -12.84
C LEU A 415 -25.77 15.50 -13.48
N GLU A 416 -25.72 14.85 -14.64
CA GLU A 416 -24.47 14.65 -15.39
C GLU A 416 -23.86 15.99 -15.81
N ALA A 417 -24.66 16.90 -16.38
CA ALA A 417 -24.22 18.23 -16.76
C ALA A 417 -23.74 19.05 -15.54
N PHE A 418 -24.46 18.95 -14.41
CA PHE A 418 -24.08 19.61 -13.16
C PHE A 418 -22.75 19.06 -12.62
N LEU A 419 -22.59 17.73 -12.57
CA LEU A 419 -21.38 17.09 -12.08
C LEU A 419 -20.17 17.35 -12.99
N GLU A 420 -20.37 17.40 -14.31
CA GLU A 420 -19.32 17.76 -15.25
C GLU A 420 -18.86 19.22 -15.04
N LYS A 421 -19.82 20.14 -14.85
CA LYS A 421 -19.52 21.54 -14.49
C LYS A 421 -18.80 21.63 -13.14
N TRP A 422 -19.32 20.96 -12.12
CA TRP A 422 -18.73 20.94 -10.79
C TRP A 422 -17.32 20.35 -10.79
N SER A 423 -17.06 19.30 -11.59
CA SER A 423 -15.74 18.69 -11.71
C SER A 423 -14.73 19.62 -12.41
N LYS A 424 -15.19 20.41 -13.39
CA LYS A 424 -14.36 21.45 -14.02
C LYS A 424 -14.02 22.59 -13.06
N GLU A 425 -14.95 22.99 -12.19
CA GLU A 425 -14.78 24.11 -11.26
C GLU A 425 -14.03 23.71 -9.97
N SER A 426 -14.34 22.56 -9.39
CA SER A 426 -13.84 22.17 -8.06
C SER A 426 -12.52 21.39 -8.08
N GLY A 427 -12.02 21.01 -9.25
CA GLY A 427 -10.76 20.26 -9.39
C GLY A 427 -10.81 18.78 -9.05
N GLY A 428 -11.84 18.33 -8.34
CA GLY A 428 -12.11 16.93 -8.05
C GLY A 428 -12.84 16.24 -9.21
N ARG A 429 -12.49 14.98 -9.48
CA ARG A 429 -13.23 14.14 -10.43
C ARG A 429 -14.46 13.55 -9.73
N VAL A 430 -15.64 14.04 -10.10
CA VAL A 430 -16.91 13.49 -9.63
C VAL A 430 -17.70 12.99 -10.83
N ARG A 431 -18.11 11.73 -10.83
CA ARG A 431 -18.84 11.11 -11.94
C ARG A 431 -20.10 10.42 -11.45
N LEU A 432 -21.21 10.62 -12.18
CA LEU A 432 -22.41 9.81 -11.98
C LEU A 432 -22.14 8.37 -12.43
N LEU A 433 -22.32 7.40 -11.54
CA LEU A 433 -22.26 6.00 -11.90
C LEU A 433 -23.57 5.58 -12.55
N ALA A 434 -23.52 4.61 -13.48
CA ALA A 434 -24.70 4.09 -14.16
C ALA A 434 -25.62 3.26 -13.23
N VAL A 435 -25.18 3.03 -11.99
CA VAL A 435 -25.86 2.16 -11.03
C VAL A 435 -27.13 2.80 -10.46
N LYS A 436 -28.18 1.98 -10.36
CA LYS A 436 -29.45 2.33 -9.71
C LYS A 436 -29.67 1.48 -8.47
N GLY A 437 -30.43 1.99 -7.50
CA GLY A 437 -30.94 1.18 -6.40
C GLY A 437 -31.83 0.04 -6.89
N GLU A 438 -31.62 -1.16 -6.37
CA GLU A 438 -32.35 -2.38 -6.73
C GLU A 438 -32.95 -3.06 -5.48
N MET A 439 -34.18 -3.56 -5.61
CA MET A 439 -34.92 -4.23 -4.52
C MET A 439 -34.67 -5.74 -4.47
N GLU A 440 -34.16 -6.31 -5.54
CA GLU A 440 -33.86 -7.73 -5.65
C GLU A 440 -32.44 -8.03 -5.16
N GLY A 441 -32.29 -9.12 -4.41
CA GLY A 441 -31.00 -9.62 -3.95
C GLY A 441 -30.37 -10.57 -4.98
N VAL A 442 -29.80 -11.66 -4.47
CA VAL A 442 -29.26 -12.75 -5.28
C VAL A 442 -30.34 -13.39 -6.16
N ARG A 443 -29.99 -13.75 -7.40
CA ARG A 443 -30.91 -14.42 -8.35
C ARG A 443 -30.19 -15.34 -9.33
N HIS A 444 -30.95 -16.23 -9.97
CA HIS A 444 -30.47 -16.97 -11.15
C HIS A 444 -30.42 -16.07 -12.37
N GLU A 445 -29.34 -16.17 -13.14
CA GLU A 445 -29.18 -15.47 -14.42
C GLU A 445 -29.44 -16.41 -15.60
N ASP A 446 -29.87 -15.85 -16.72
CA ASP A 446 -30.05 -16.63 -17.95
C ASP A 446 -28.69 -17.07 -18.50
N LYS A 447 -28.61 -18.35 -18.90
CA LYS A 447 -27.39 -19.00 -19.39
C LYS A 447 -26.95 -18.41 -20.74
N SER A 448 -27.92 -17.98 -21.56
CA SER A 448 -27.71 -17.45 -22.92
C SER A 448 -26.74 -16.26 -22.96
N ILE A 449 -26.70 -15.46 -21.90
CA ILE A 449 -25.85 -14.27 -21.74
C ILE A 449 -24.35 -14.63 -21.74
N TYR A 450 -24.01 -15.86 -21.34
CA TYR A 450 -22.62 -16.28 -21.09
C TYR A 450 -22.07 -17.26 -22.14
N THR A 451 -22.93 -17.91 -22.93
CA THR A 451 -22.54 -18.97 -23.89
C THR A 451 -21.88 -18.44 -25.17
N GLN A 452 -22.13 -17.19 -25.58
CA GLN A 452 -21.56 -16.63 -26.82
C GLN A 452 -20.04 -16.41 -26.80
N ARG A 453 -19.37 -16.60 -25.65
CA ARG A 453 -17.96 -16.26 -25.44
C ARG A 453 -17.02 -17.47 -25.42
N SER A 454 -17.53 -18.70 -25.27
CA SER A 454 -16.70 -19.90 -25.20
C SER A 454 -16.15 -20.37 -26.56
N GLU A 455 -16.79 -19.98 -27.67
CA GLU A 455 -16.39 -20.43 -29.02
C GLU A 455 -15.20 -19.63 -29.61
N GLU A 456 -14.96 -18.40 -29.15
CA GLU A 456 -13.81 -17.60 -29.63
C GLU A 456 -12.47 -18.06 -29.04
N SER A 457 -12.45 -18.65 -27.84
CA SER A 457 -11.22 -19.10 -27.17
C SER A 457 -10.66 -20.43 -27.68
N ASP A 458 -11.51 -21.34 -28.19
CA ASP A 458 -11.08 -22.66 -28.69
C ASP A 458 -10.58 -22.63 -30.15
N SER A 459 -10.82 -21.53 -30.89
CA SER A 459 -10.45 -21.41 -32.31
C SER A 459 -8.97 -21.13 -32.60
N LYS A 460 -8.15 -20.82 -31.57
CA LYS A 460 -6.72 -20.49 -31.73
C LYS A 460 -5.73 -21.58 -31.31
N MET A 461 -6.22 -22.78 -30.94
CA MET A 461 -5.38 -23.91 -30.52
C MET A 461 -5.50 -25.16 -31.41
N SER A 462 -6.01 -25.03 -32.64
CA SER A 462 -6.16 -26.16 -33.57
C SER A 462 -5.75 -25.85 -35.01
N THR A 463 -4.50 -25.43 -35.22
CA THR A 463 -3.86 -25.45 -36.54
C THR A 463 -2.37 -25.76 -36.41
N MET A 464 -2.00 -27.05 -36.44
CA MET A 464 -0.78 -27.57 -37.09
C MET A 464 -0.99 -29.05 -37.43
N ASP A 465 -1.45 -29.24 -38.67
CA ASP A 465 -1.12 -30.26 -39.67
C ASP A 465 -1.03 -31.76 -39.33
N LEU A 466 -1.97 -32.47 -39.95
CA LEU A 466 -1.99 -33.91 -40.26
C LEU A 466 -1.00 -34.26 -41.38
N ASP A 467 -0.44 -35.46 -41.25
CA ASP A 467 0.49 -36.16 -42.14
C ASP A 467 0.19 -36.15 -43.65
N ALA A 468 1.25 -36.00 -44.45
CA ALA A 468 1.37 -36.53 -45.83
C ALA A 468 2.88 -36.66 -46.23
N PRO A 469 3.26 -37.41 -47.28
CA PRO A 469 3.81 -38.76 -47.20
C PRO A 469 5.32 -38.89 -47.55
N VAL A 470 5.87 -40.05 -47.13
CA VAL A 470 7.14 -40.72 -47.44
C VAL A 470 7.93 -40.20 -48.67
N PRO A 471 9.24 -39.90 -48.55
CA PRO A 471 10.11 -39.76 -49.70
C PRO A 471 10.60 -41.13 -50.18
N MET A 472 10.39 -41.43 -51.46
CA MET A 472 10.98 -42.57 -52.15
C MET A 472 12.51 -42.43 -52.21
N ALA A 473 13.22 -43.47 -51.82
CA ALA A 473 14.66 -43.59 -51.96
C ALA A 473 15.06 -43.67 -53.45
N SER A 474 16.00 -42.82 -53.85
CA SER A 474 16.75 -42.93 -55.10
C SER A 474 17.74 -44.08 -55.02
N SER A 475 17.70 -44.97 -56.01
CA SER A 475 18.69 -46.01 -56.28
C SER A 475 20.08 -45.40 -56.52
N ALA A 476 21.07 -45.78 -55.72
CA ALA A 476 22.48 -45.54 -55.98
C ALA A 476 23.30 -46.81 -55.72
N ASP A 477 24.03 -47.19 -56.76
CA ASP A 477 25.09 -48.20 -56.95
C ASP A 477 25.46 -49.18 -55.82
N ASP A 478 25.42 -50.47 -56.19
CA ASP A 478 26.13 -51.59 -55.57
C ASP A 478 27.65 -51.32 -55.56
N GLN A 479 28.15 -50.78 -54.44
CA GLN A 479 29.52 -51.05 -54.01
C GLN A 479 29.45 -52.15 -52.94
N ALA A 480 30.14 -53.26 -53.20
CA ALA A 480 30.25 -54.38 -52.26
C ALA A 480 31.03 -53.95 -51.01
N ILE A 481 30.32 -53.38 -50.03
CA ILE A 481 30.84 -53.10 -48.70
C ILE A 481 30.98 -54.44 -47.97
N ALA A 482 32.15 -54.69 -47.39
CA ALA A 482 32.39 -55.90 -46.60
C ALA A 482 31.53 -55.86 -45.31
N THR A 483 30.37 -56.53 -45.35
CA THR A 483 29.47 -56.65 -44.20
C THR A 483 29.96 -57.75 -43.27
N ILE A 484 30.19 -57.43 -42.00
CA ILE A 484 30.38 -58.41 -40.93
C ILE A 484 29.03 -58.65 -40.23
N LEU A 485 28.87 -59.78 -39.53
CA LEU A 485 27.66 -60.04 -38.74
C LEU A 485 27.88 -59.61 -37.30
N CYS A 486 26.88 -58.97 -36.69
CA CYS A 486 26.88 -58.70 -35.27
C CYS A 486 26.95 -60.00 -34.47
N TYR A 487 27.92 -60.13 -33.55
CA TYR A 487 28.14 -61.38 -32.82
C TYR A 487 26.93 -61.82 -31.96
N ASN A 488 26.13 -60.87 -31.46
CA ASN A 488 25.00 -61.17 -30.56
C ASN A 488 23.67 -61.45 -31.31
N CYS A 489 23.28 -60.61 -32.27
CA CYS A 489 21.99 -60.73 -32.98
C CYS A 489 22.08 -61.25 -34.43
N GLY A 490 23.28 -61.39 -34.99
CA GLY A 490 23.48 -61.84 -36.37
C GLY A 490 23.06 -60.83 -37.46
N ALA A 491 22.75 -59.58 -37.10
CA ALA A 491 22.42 -58.54 -38.08
C ALA A 491 23.66 -58.15 -38.92
N PRO A 492 23.51 -57.90 -40.23
CA PRO A 492 24.61 -57.42 -41.07
C PRO A 492 24.97 -55.99 -40.70
N ILE A 493 26.25 -55.73 -40.43
CA ILE A 493 26.80 -54.42 -40.07
C ILE A 493 28.01 -54.09 -40.97
N ASP A 494 28.28 -52.80 -41.16
CA ASP A 494 29.44 -52.33 -41.93
C ASP A 494 30.74 -52.60 -41.16
N GLY A 495 31.65 -53.37 -41.77
CA GLY A 495 32.93 -53.75 -41.16
C GLY A 495 33.93 -52.61 -40.99
N THR A 496 33.69 -51.44 -41.59
CA THR A 496 34.62 -50.29 -41.53
C THR A 496 34.35 -49.33 -40.38
N THR A 497 33.11 -49.25 -39.91
CA THR A 497 32.66 -48.32 -38.85
C THR A 497 32.32 -48.99 -37.53
N SER A 498 32.21 -50.33 -37.50
CA SER A 498 31.72 -51.05 -36.33
C SER A 498 32.84 -51.51 -35.39
N SER A 499 33.14 -50.68 -34.38
CA SER A 499 34.04 -51.03 -33.29
C SER A 499 33.49 -52.21 -32.47
N GLY A 500 34.19 -53.35 -32.48
CA GLY A 500 33.85 -54.53 -31.66
C GLY A 500 32.80 -55.50 -32.24
N ALA A 501 32.48 -55.43 -33.55
CA ALA A 501 31.56 -56.36 -34.24
C ALA A 501 30.17 -56.50 -33.59
N LEU A 502 29.66 -55.41 -33.00
CA LEU A 502 28.31 -55.31 -32.44
C LEU A 502 27.48 -54.32 -33.26
N CYS A 503 26.19 -54.60 -33.46
CA CYS A 503 25.26 -53.63 -34.03
C CYS A 503 24.90 -52.56 -32.98
N TYR A 504 24.40 -51.41 -33.45
CA TYR A 504 24.01 -50.28 -32.59
C TYR A 504 23.02 -50.68 -31.49
N ASP A 505 22.03 -51.52 -31.81
CA ASP A 505 21.04 -51.99 -30.84
C ASP A 505 21.65 -52.90 -29.77
N CYS A 506 22.59 -53.77 -30.15
CA CYS A 506 23.32 -54.59 -29.20
C CYS A 506 24.24 -53.74 -28.32
N ILE A 507 24.98 -52.78 -28.88
CA ILE A 507 25.82 -51.84 -28.12
C ILE A 507 24.97 -51.09 -27.08
N LYS A 508 23.81 -50.58 -27.50
CA LYS A 508 22.87 -49.85 -26.64
C LYS A 508 22.31 -50.71 -25.50
N MET A 509 22.20 -52.02 -25.69
CA MET A 509 21.74 -52.96 -24.65
C MET A 509 22.87 -53.47 -23.75
N THR A 510 24.10 -53.60 -24.26
CA THR A 510 25.22 -54.20 -23.53
C THR A 510 26.07 -53.19 -22.78
N VAL A 511 26.17 -51.94 -23.29
CA VAL A 511 27.01 -50.90 -22.70
C VAL A 511 26.13 -49.90 -21.94
N ASP A 512 26.43 -49.73 -20.66
CA ASP A 512 25.78 -48.74 -19.80
C ASP A 512 26.79 -47.64 -19.41
N ILE A 513 26.59 -46.43 -19.94
CA ILE A 513 27.45 -45.26 -19.69
C ILE A 513 27.13 -44.59 -18.34
N SER A 514 26.07 -45.03 -17.65
CA SER A 514 25.59 -44.40 -16.41
C SER A 514 26.05 -45.09 -15.11
N GLN A 515 26.85 -46.16 -15.19
CA GLN A 515 27.23 -47.00 -14.04
C GLN A 515 27.95 -46.23 -12.91
N ASN A 516 28.67 -45.17 -13.26
CA ASN A 516 29.44 -44.37 -12.30
C ASN A 516 28.64 -43.22 -11.66
N ILE A 517 27.37 -43.04 -12.02
CA ILE A 517 26.52 -41.95 -11.53
C ILE A 517 25.48 -42.52 -10.54
N PRO A 518 25.43 -42.03 -9.29
CA PRO A 518 24.45 -42.50 -8.33
C PRO A 518 23.03 -42.13 -8.76
N ARG A 519 22.09 -43.06 -8.61
CA ARG A 519 20.66 -42.83 -8.94
C ARG A 519 19.87 -42.19 -7.82
N GLU A 520 20.46 -42.09 -6.63
CA GLU A 520 19.85 -41.47 -5.46
C GLU A 520 20.81 -40.45 -4.83
N ALA A 521 20.27 -39.31 -4.40
CA ALA A 521 21.02 -38.28 -3.69
C ALA A 521 20.15 -37.53 -2.68
N ASN A 522 20.77 -36.87 -1.70
CA ASN A 522 20.06 -36.10 -0.68
C ASN A 522 20.31 -34.60 -0.86
N VAL A 523 19.23 -33.81 -0.81
CA VAL A 523 19.26 -32.34 -0.80
C VAL A 523 18.62 -31.83 0.48
N GLN A 524 19.21 -30.80 1.08
CA GLN A 524 18.72 -30.24 2.34
C GLN A 524 17.97 -28.92 2.09
N PHE A 525 16.85 -28.74 2.77
CA PHE A 525 15.93 -27.62 2.60
C PHE A 525 15.52 -27.02 3.95
N CYS A 526 15.50 -25.69 4.05
CA CYS A 526 15.05 -24.98 5.25
C CYS A 526 13.59 -24.56 5.13
N ARG A 527 12.75 -25.07 6.04
CA ARG A 527 11.30 -24.82 6.09
C ARG A 527 10.93 -23.35 6.35
N ASP A 528 11.75 -22.62 7.08
CA ASP A 528 11.40 -21.28 7.56
C ASP A 528 11.74 -20.16 6.55
N CYS A 529 12.70 -20.38 5.64
CA CYS A 529 13.16 -19.36 4.68
C CYS A 529 13.20 -19.82 3.23
N ASP A 530 12.68 -21.03 2.94
CA ASP A 530 12.65 -21.65 1.62
C ASP A 530 14.02 -21.68 0.90
N ARG A 531 15.12 -21.76 1.67
CA ARG A 531 16.49 -21.86 1.14
C ARG A 531 16.97 -23.30 1.07
N TRP A 532 17.72 -23.59 0.03
CA TRP A 532 18.35 -24.88 -0.23
C TRP A 532 19.83 -24.86 0.13
N PHE A 533 20.33 -25.96 0.69
CA PHE A 533 21.73 -26.07 1.11
C PHE A 533 22.62 -26.61 -0.01
N LEU A 534 23.56 -25.76 -0.42
CA LEU A 534 24.68 -26.11 -1.29
C LEU A 534 25.94 -26.31 -0.42
N PRO A 535 26.49 -27.54 -0.32
CA PRO A 535 27.71 -27.80 0.41
C PRO A 535 28.86 -27.05 -0.25
N PRO A 536 29.82 -26.52 0.53
CA PRO A 536 30.07 -26.87 1.93
C PRO A 536 29.32 -26.06 3.01
N SER A 537 28.78 -24.87 2.71
CA SER A 537 28.16 -24.02 3.75
C SER A 537 27.11 -23.02 3.26
N GLN A 538 26.78 -23.01 1.97
CA GLN A 538 25.96 -21.96 1.36
C GLN A 538 24.49 -22.34 1.37
N TRP A 539 23.64 -21.36 1.68
CA TRP A 539 22.19 -21.46 1.55
C TRP A 539 21.74 -20.55 0.43
N VAL A 540 21.07 -21.11 -0.58
CA VAL A 540 20.66 -20.40 -1.79
C VAL A 540 19.13 -20.41 -1.87
N VAL A 541 18.54 -19.26 -2.19
CA VAL A 541 17.11 -19.19 -2.52
C VAL A 541 16.95 -19.76 -3.93
N ALA A 542 16.14 -20.81 -4.07
CA ALA A 542 15.81 -21.39 -5.37
C ALA A 542 14.35 -21.84 -5.34
N ALA A 543 13.58 -21.42 -6.34
CA ALA A 543 12.22 -21.90 -6.50
C ALA A 543 12.23 -23.40 -6.86
N PRO A 544 11.22 -24.18 -6.45
CA PRO A 544 11.09 -25.57 -6.88
C PRO A 544 11.01 -25.62 -8.42
N GLU A 545 11.67 -26.62 -9.01
CA GLU A 545 11.76 -26.80 -10.47
C GLU A 545 12.44 -25.63 -11.22
N SER A 546 13.20 -24.77 -10.51
CA SER A 546 13.97 -23.68 -11.13
C SER A 546 15.30 -24.14 -11.73
N ARG A 547 15.88 -23.27 -12.57
CA ARG A 547 17.23 -23.44 -13.11
C ARG A 547 18.29 -23.52 -11.99
N GLU A 548 18.16 -22.72 -10.92
CA GLU A 548 19.11 -22.79 -9.79
C GLU A 548 19.02 -24.13 -9.05
N MET A 549 17.81 -24.67 -8.89
CA MET A 549 17.59 -25.98 -8.28
C MET A 549 18.20 -27.09 -9.13
N LEU A 550 18.04 -27.02 -10.46
CA LEU A 550 18.65 -27.97 -11.39
C LEU A 550 20.18 -27.92 -11.29
N ALA A 551 20.77 -26.72 -11.26
CA ALA A 551 22.20 -26.54 -11.08
C ALA A 551 22.71 -27.14 -9.75
N MET A 552 21.91 -27.05 -8.68
CA MET A 552 22.22 -27.68 -7.39
C MET A 552 22.19 -29.21 -7.49
N CYS A 553 21.14 -29.78 -8.09
CA CYS A 553 20.99 -31.22 -8.31
C CYS A 553 22.17 -31.78 -9.11
N LEU A 554 22.55 -31.13 -10.21
CA LEU A 554 23.72 -31.53 -11.01
C LEU A 554 25.03 -31.47 -10.21
N LYS A 555 25.27 -30.39 -9.44
CA LYS A 555 26.48 -30.27 -8.60
C LYS A 555 26.57 -31.35 -7.51
N ARG A 556 25.44 -31.94 -7.09
CA ARG A 556 25.40 -33.00 -6.08
C ARG A 556 25.82 -34.36 -6.60
N LEU A 557 25.66 -34.61 -7.90
CA LEU A 557 26.00 -35.90 -8.50
C LEU A 557 27.51 -36.00 -8.74
N ARG A 558 28.11 -37.07 -8.22
CA ARG A 558 29.51 -37.42 -8.49
C ARG A 558 29.60 -38.12 -9.84
N GLY A 559 30.68 -37.88 -10.58
CA GLY A 559 30.94 -38.54 -11.86
C GLY A 559 30.47 -37.79 -13.11
N LEU A 560 29.63 -36.76 -12.98
CA LEU A 560 29.16 -35.93 -14.09
C LEU A 560 30.28 -35.20 -14.84
N ASN A 561 31.43 -34.93 -14.22
CA ASN A 561 32.56 -34.26 -14.89
C ASN A 561 33.20 -35.12 -16.00
N LYS A 562 32.95 -36.43 -16.01
CA LYS A 562 33.52 -37.37 -17.00
C LYS A 562 32.64 -37.54 -18.23
N VAL A 563 31.37 -37.18 -18.14
CA VAL A 563 30.35 -37.45 -19.17
C VAL A 563 29.71 -36.13 -19.60
N ARG A 564 29.41 -35.97 -20.89
CA ARG A 564 28.76 -34.76 -21.38
C ARG A 564 27.26 -34.83 -21.13
N VAL A 565 26.70 -33.85 -20.42
CA VAL A 565 25.25 -33.72 -20.26
C VAL A 565 24.66 -33.08 -21.52
N VAL A 566 23.71 -33.76 -22.14
CA VAL A 566 22.98 -33.26 -23.32
C VAL A 566 21.72 -32.52 -22.90
N ASP A 567 20.97 -33.12 -21.98
CA ASP A 567 19.68 -32.60 -21.53
C ASP A 567 19.43 -33.01 -20.07
N ALA A 568 18.72 -32.15 -19.34
CA ALA A 568 18.31 -32.37 -17.97
C ALA A 568 16.92 -31.74 -17.76
N SER A 569 15.94 -32.56 -17.38
CA SER A 569 14.57 -32.11 -17.17
C SER A 569 14.04 -32.64 -15.84
N PHE A 570 13.22 -31.84 -15.15
CA PHE A 570 12.47 -32.34 -14.01
C PHE A 570 11.36 -33.28 -14.46
N ILE A 571 11.12 -34.33 -13.67
CA ILE A 571 9.91 -35.14 -13.77
C ILE A 571 9.03 -34.68 -12.62
N TRP A 572 7.80 -34.26 -12.94
CA TRP A 572 6.85 -33.82 -11.92
C TRP A 572 6.70 -34.90 -10.86
N THR A 573 6.88 -34.50 -9.61
CA THR A 573 6.73 -35.33 -8.43
C THR A 573 5.81 -34.61 -7.46
N GLU A 574 4.97 -35.36 -6.76
CA GLU A 574 4.07 -34.78 -5.76
C GLU A 574 4.88 -33.95 -4.73
N PRO A 575 4.52 -32.68 -4.47
CA PRO A 575 5.28 -31.80 -3.57
C PRO A 575 5.47 -32.36 -2.15
N ASN A 576 4.50 -33.12 -1.66
CA ASN A 576 4.54 -33.73 -0.32
C ASN A 576 5.41 -34.98 -0.25
N SER A 577 5.75 -35.58 -1.38
CA SER A 577 6.57 -36.80 -1.43
C SER A 577 7.99 -36.59 -0.92
N ARG A 578 8.42 -35.33 -0.74
CA ARG A 578 9.80 -34.93 -0.40
C ARG A 578 10.83 -35.58 -1.31
N ARG A 579 10.45 -35.82 -2.56
CA ARG A 579 11.30 -36.38 -3.60
C ARG A 579 11.26 -35.46 -4.79
N VAL A 580 12.40 -35.27 -5.43
CA VAL A 580 12.54 -34.55 -6.70
C VAL A 580 13.16 -35.51 -7.67
N ARG A 581 12.52 -35.73 -8.83
CA ARG A 581 13.06 -36.61 -9.87
C ARG A 581 13.59 -35.76 -11.01
N VAL A 582 14.81 -36.09 -11.45
CA VAL A 582 15.44 -35.45 -12.60
C VAL A 582 15.78 -36.52 -13.62
N LYS A 583 15.31 -36.32 -14.85
CA LYS A 583 15.73 -37.10 -16.01
C LYS A 583 17.00 -36.46 -16.57
N LEU A 584 18.07 -37.25 -16.69
CA LEU A 584 19.35 -36.83 -17.23
C LEU A 584 19.63 -37.62 -18.50
N THR A 585 20.00 -36.91 -19.57
CA THR A 585 20.49 -37.49 -20.81
C THR A 585 21.98 -37.19 -20.91
N VAL A 586 22.78 -38.26 -20.85
CA VAL A 586 24.24 -38.18 -20.89
C VAL A 586 24.77 -38.76 -22.19
N GLN A 587 25.90 -38.23 -22.65
CA GLN A 587 26.62 -38.62 -23.85
C GLN A 587 28.07 -38.96 -23.49
N GLU A 588 28.47 -40.19 -23.80
CA GLU A 588 29.84 -40.68 -23.63
C GLU A 588 30.31 -41.38 -24.92
N GLU A 589 31.61 -41.36 -25.16
CA GLU A 589 32.24 -42.12 -26.24
C GLU A 589 32.59 -43.52 -25.73
N VAL A 590 32.00 -44.55 -26.33
CA VAL A 590 32.16 -45.95 -25.90
C VAL A 590 33.34 -46.62 -26.61
N SER A 591 33.63 -46.21 -27.84
CA SER A 591 34.70 -46.71 -28.70
C SER A 591 34.97 -45.69 -29.81
N ASP A 592 36.19 -45.65 -30.36
CA ASP A 592 36.64 -44.67 -31.37
C ASP A 592 35.54 -44.32 -32.39
N GLY A 593 34.96 -43.12 -32.26
CA GLY A 593 33.98 -42.55 -33.18
C GLY A 593 32.50 -42.85 -32.94
N VAL A 594 32.14 -43.66 -31.94
CA VAL A 594 30.72 -43.99 -31.62
C VAL A 594 30.25 -43.28 -30.35
N LEU A 595 29.41 -42.27 -30.53
CA LEU A 595 28.76 -41.51 -29.45
C LEU A 595 27.44 -42.18 -29.05
N LEU A 596 27.30 -42.52 -27.77
CA LEU A 596 26.08 -43.11 -27.22
C LEU A 596 25.37 -42.10 -26.31
N ASN A 597 24.07 -41.87 -26.57
CA ASN A 597 23.21 -41.09 -25.70
C ASN A 597 22.35 -42.03 -24.85
N GLN A 598 22.40 -41.89 -23.53
CA GLN A 598 21.59 -42.69 -22.61
C GLN A 598 20.84 -41.76 -21.65
N SER A 599 19.52 -41.95 -21.55
CA SER A 599 18.67 -41.21 -20.62
C SER A 599 18.36 -42.05 -19.39
N PHE A 600 18.45 -41.46 -18.21
CA PHE A 600 18.17 -42.14 -16.98
C PHE A 600 17.63 -41.21 -15.90
N GLU A 601 16.88 -41.75 -14.93
CA GLU A 601 16.31 -40.98 -13.82
C GLU A 601 17.20 -41.01 -12.57
N VAL A 602 17.22 -39.88 -11.87
CA VAL A 602 17.84 -39.69 -10.57
C VAL A 602 16.79 -39.20 -9.59
N MET A 603 16.69 -39.86 -8.44
CA MET A 603 15.80 -39.51 -7.34
C MET A 603 16.57 -38.73 -6.27
N TYR A 604 16.16 -37.49 -6.02
CA TYR A 604 16.66 -36.70 -4.91
C TYR A 604 15.69 -36.76 -3.73
N THR A 605 16.14 -37.20 -2.57
CA THR A 605 15.36 -37.14 -1.33
C THR A 605 15.62 -35.81 -0.63
N VAL A 606 14.54 -35.08 -0.32
CA VAL A 606 14.59 -33.77 0.35
C VAL A 606 14.54 -33.97 1.86
N SER A 607 15.64 -33.65 2.55
CA SER A 607 15.67 -33.62 4.02
C SER A 607 15.53 -32.19 4.54
N THR A 608 14.62 -32.01 5.50
CA THR A 608 14.40 -30.70 6.11
C THR A 608 15.43 -30.42 7.19
N HIS A 609 16.18 -29.32 7.07
CA HIS A 609 17.13 -28.84 8.07
C HIS A 609 16.96 -27.34 8.26
N GLN A 610 16.99 -26.87 9.50
CA GLN A 610 16.94 -25.44 9.79
C GLN A 610 18.26 -24.76 9.40
N CYS A 611 18.18 -23.65 8.67
CA CYS A 611 19.38 -22.89 8.34
C CYS A 611 19.88 -22.13 9.59
N PRO A 612 21.20 -21.87 9.71
CA PRO A 612 21.76 -21.15 10.86
C PRO A 612 21.24 -19.72 11.04
N GLU A 613 20.64 -19.11 10.01
CA GLU A 613 20.04 -17.77 10.10
C GLU A 613 18.64 -17.82 10.73
N CYS A 614 17.77 -18.72 10.26
CA CYS A 614 16.45 -18.96 10.88
C CYS A 614 16.58 -19.51 12.29
N ALA A 615 17.54 -20.39 12.57
CA ALA A 615 17.79 -20.85 13.93
C ALA A 615 18.11 -19.68 14.89
N LYS A 616 18.75 -18.60 14.39
CA LYS A 616 19.06 -17.42 15.21
C LYS A 616 17.84 -16.53 15.47
N SER A 617 16.87 -16.46 14.55
CA SER A 617 15.66 -15.62 14.76
C SER A 617 14.78 -16.12 15.91
N TYR A 618 14.87 -17.40 16.27
CA TYR A 618 14.20 -17.96 17.46
C TYR A 618 14.91 -17.62 18.78
N THR A 619 16.13 -17.06 18.72
CA THR A 619 16.83 -16.58 19.91
C THR A 619 16.58 -15.08 20.09
N HIS A 620 16.67 -14.58 21.33
CA HIS A 620 16.59 -13.14 21.61
C HIS A 620 17.65 -12.29 20.89
N ASN A 621 18.64 -12.93 20.25
CA ASN A 621 19.76 -12.31 19.57
C ASN A 621 19.54 -12.23 18.05
N VAL A 622 18.44 -11.57 17.66
CA VAL A 622 18.02 -11.44 16.25
C VAL A 622 18.99 -10.60 15.42
N TRP A 623 19.65 -9.61 16.03
CA TRP A 623 20.62 -8.73 15.40
C TRP A 623 22.04 -8.96 15.94
N ARG A 624 23.06 -8.69 15.11
CA ARG A 624 24.48 -8.77 15.51
C ARG A 624 25.13 -7.42 15.65
N ALA A 625 24.65 -6.41 14.93
CA ALA A 625 25.14 -5.05 15.07
C ALA A 625 23.98 -4.07 15.26
N CYS A 626 24.15 -3.09 16.14
CA CYS A 626 23.23 -1.96 16.26
C CYS A 626 23.98 -0.64 16.14
N VAL A 627 23.36 0.34 15.49
CA VAL A 627 23.88 1.71 15.36
C VAL A 627 22.89 2.64 16.05
N GLN A 628 23.32 3.23 17.16
CA GLN A 628 22.53 4.13 17.98
C GLN A 628 22.90 5.57 17.65
N VAL A 629 22.03 6.25 16.92
CA VAL A 629 22.23 7.64 16.51
C VAL A 629 21.57 8.54 17.53
N ARG A 630 22.33 9.45 18.17
CA ARG A 630 21.84 10.37 19.19
C ARG A 630 22.30 11.79 18.93
N GLN A 631 21.41 12.73 19.22
CA GLN A 631 21.71 14.16 19.19
C GLN A 631 21.16 14.83 20.45
N LYS A 632 22.07 15.44 21.24
CA LYS A 632 21.74 16.11 22.50
C LYS A 632 21.37 17.58 22.27
N VAL A 633 20.24 17.82 21.62
CA VAL A 633 19.73 19.17 21.35
C VAL A 633 18.23 19.22 21.68
N GLN A 634 17.74 20.40 22.06
CA GLN A 634 16.31 20.61 22.33
C GLN A 634 15.47 20.47 21.06
N HIS A 635 15.95 21.03 19.94
CA HIS A 635 15.32 20.95 18.63
C HIS A 635 16.11 20.04 17.66
N LYS A 636 15.41 19.24 16.86
CA LYS A 636 16.02 18.15 16.07
C LYS A 636 16.18 18.46 14.57
N ARG A 637 16.51 19.70 14.19
CA ARG A 637 16.58 20.15 12.79
C ARG A 637 17.56 19.34 11.93
N THR A 638 18.78 19.19 12.41
CA THR A 638 19.83 18.41 11.73
C THR A 638 19.51 16.92 11.69
N PHE A 639 18.79 16.40 12.68
CA PHE A 639 18.28 15.03 12.66
C PHE A 639 17.21 14.81 11.58
N LEU A 640 16.27 15.75 11.43
CA LEU A 640 15.26 15.72 10.35
C LEU A 640 15.92 15.79 8.97
N PHE A 641 16.95 16.63 8.83
CA PHE A 641 17.77 16.70 7.62
C PHE A 641 18.50 15.37 7.32
N LEU A 642 19.10 14.76 8.35
CA LEU A 642 19.77 13.46 8.21
C LEU A 642 18.81 12.35 7.79
N GLU A 643 17.59 12.31 8.33
CA GLU A 643 16.57 11.34 7.93
C GLU A 643 16.28 11.42 6.42
N GLN A 644 16.14 12.63 5.87
CA GLN A 644 15.90 12.80 4.45
C GLN A 644 17.09 12.36 3.59
N LEU A 645 18.33 12.60 4.04
CA LEU A 645 19.52 12.13 3.33
C LEU A 645 19.66 10.61 3.36
N ILE A 646 19.27 9.95 4.45
CA ILE A 646 19.22 8.48 4.54
C ILE A 646 18.22 7.91 3.53
N LEU A 647 17.06 8.57 3.36
CA LEU A 647 16.05 8.17 2.39
C LEU A 647 16.54 8.40 0.95
N LYS A 648 17.08 9.59 0.65
CA LYS A 648 17.61 9.96 -0.68
C LYS A 648 18.68 9.00 -1.18
N HIS A 649 19.58 8.54 -0.31
CA HIS A 649 20.65 7.60 -0.66
C HIS A 649 20.28 6.13 -0.43
N GLY A 650 19.08 5.81 0.04
CA GLY A 650 18.65 4.43 0.31
C GLY A 650 19.51 3.68 1.34
N ALA A 651 20.17 4.38 2.25
CA ALA A 651 21.16 3.79 3.17
C ALA A 651 20.55 2.85 4.23
N HIS A 652 19.22 2.82 4.37
CA HIS A 652 18.48 2.03 5.35
C HIS A 652 18.01 0.65 4.81
N ARG A 653 18.27 0.30 3.54
CA ARG A 653 17.80 -0.95 2.91
C ARG A 653 18.24 -2.24 3.63
N ASP A 654 19.46 -2.23 4.18
CA ASP A 654 20.05 -3.38 4.89
C ASP A 654 19.62 -3.49 6.37
N THR A 655 18.75 -2.60 6.85
CA THR A 655 18.32 -2.58 8.25
C THR A 655 17.23 -3.64 8.48
N LEU A 656 17.33 -4.36 9.60
CA LEU A 656 16.30 -5.31 10.03
C LEU A 656 15.12 -4.57 10.66
N ASN A 657 15.43 -3.56 11.48
CA ASN A 657 14.45 -2.82 12.26
C ASN A 657 15.02 -1.42 12.61
N ILE A 658 14.13 -0.43 12.75
CA ILE A 658 14.41 0.94 13.16
C ILE A 658 13.51 1.26 14.36
N LYS A 659 14.13 1.49 15.52
CA LYS A 659 13.42 1.84 16.75
C LYS A 659 13.67 3.29 17.15
N GLU A 660 12.62 3.97 17.59
CA GLU A 660 12.74 5.29 18.17
C GLU A 660 13.31 5.21 19.60
N ALA A 661 14.19 6.15 19.93
CA ALA A 661 14.71 6.31 21.26
C ALA A 661 14.67 7.78 21.67
N LYS A 662 14.78 8.04 22.97
CA LYS A 662 15.00 9.40 23.46
C LYS A 662 16.24 9.97 22.78
N GLU A 663 16.11 11.18 22.22
CA GLU A 663 17.20 11.91 21.54
C GLU A 663 17.71 11.26 20.23
N GLY A 664 17.01 10.30 19.61
CA GLY A 664 17.37 9.80 18.27
C GLY A 664 16.72 8.47 17.84
N LEU A 665 17.47 7.66 17.08
CA LEU A 665 17.01 6.39 16.48
C LEU A 665 18.06 5.28 16.62
N ASP A 666 17.59 4.03 16.68
CA ASP A 666 18.40 2.82 16.71
C ASP A 666 18.17 1.98 15.44
N PHE A 667 19.24 1.71 14.70
CA PHE A 667 19.24 0.87 13.50
C PHE A 667 19.84 -0.50 13.81
N PHE A 668 19.11 -1.56 13.52
CA PHE A 668 19.56 -2.94 13.74
C PHE A 668 20.00 -3.61 12.44
N PHE A 669 21.15 -4.28 12.47
CA PHE A 669 21.76 -4.97 11.32
C PHE A 669 22.08 -6.44 11.62
N ALA A 670 21.94 -7.28 10.60
CA ALA A 670 22.26 -8.71 10.68
C ALA A 670 23.78 -8.95 10.71
N GLN A 671 24.55 -8.13 9.97
CA GLN A 671 26.00 -8.23 9.86
C GLN A 671 26.71 -6.95 10.31
N ARG A 672 27.93 -7.09 10.83
CA ARG A 672 28.78 -5.95 11.24
C ARG A 672 29.19 -5.06 10.07
N ASN A 673 29.40 -5.65 8.88
CA ASN A 673 29.88 -4.92 7.71
C ASN A 673 28.84 -3.89 7.24
N GLN A 674 27.55 -4.27 7.26
CA GLN A 674 26.42 -3.38 6.94
C GLN A 674 26.37 -2.18 7.91
N ALA A 675 26.49 -2.44 9.22
CA ALA A 675 26.55 -1.38 10.22
C ALA A 675 27.76 -0.45 10.04
N THR A 676 28.92 -0.99 9.67
CA THR A 676 30.13 -0.20 9.41
C THR A 676 29.96 0.68 8.17
N LYS A 677 29.40 0.13 7.09
CA LYS A 677 29.04 0.89 5.88
C LYS A 677 28.08 2.04 6.19
N PHE A 678 27.08 1.79 7.03
CA PHE A 678 26.14 2.82 7.48
C PHE A 678 26.82 3.90 8.34
N VAL A 679 27.71 3.52 9.24
CA VAL A 679 28.50 4.47 10.04
C VAL A 679 29.41 5.32 9.16
N ASP A 680 30.03 4.74 8.12
CA ASP A 680 30.89 5.48 7.20
C ASP A 680 30.07 6.42 6.31
N PHE A 681 28.86 6.04 5.93
CA PHE A 681 27.88 6.96 5.34
C PHE A 681 27.60 8.15 6.28
N LEU A 682 27.30 7.90 7.56
CA LEU A 682 27.05 8.99 8.53
C LEU A 682 28.23 9.96 8.64
N LYS A 683 29.48 9.45 8.71
CA LYS A 683 30.70 10.28 8.71
C LYS A 683 30.86 11.13 7.46
N SER A 684 30.38 10.65 6.31
CA SER A 684 30.48 11.37 5.03
C SER A 684 29.48 12.52 4.90
N VAL A 685 28.43 12.53 5.73
CA VAL A 685 27.33 13.48 5.60
C VAL A 685 27.27 14.47 6.77
N VAL A 686 27.53 14.02 8.00
CA VAL A 686 27.40 14.81 9.23
C VAL A 686 28.62 14.61 10.14
N PRO A 687 29.08 15.63 10.88
CA PRO A 687 30.11 15.45 11.90
C PRO A 687 29.59 14.56 13.03
N VAL A 688 30.16 13.36 13.12
CA VAL A 688 29.77 12.37 14.14
C VAL A 688 30.97 11.91 14.97
N HIS A 689 30.70 11.60 16.24
CA HIS A 689 31.61 10.88 17.10
C HIS A 689 31.12 9.45 17.28
N VAL A 690 31.96 8.47 16.97
CA VAL A 690 31.58 7.04 16.99
C VAL A 690 32.38 6.30 18.06
N LYS A 691 31.68 5.57 18.92
CA LYS A 691 32.26 4.60 19.87
C LYS A 691 31.74 3.20 19.53
N ASN A 692 32.63 2.21 19.53
CA ASN A 692 32.28 0.81 19.31
C ASN A 692 32.46 0.00 20.59
N SER A 693 31.46 -0.81 20.95
CA SER A 693 31.54 -1.74 22.06
C SER A 693 31.11 -3.14 21.62
N PRO A 694 32.02 -4.13 21.65
CA PRO A 694 31.66 -5.53 21.43
C PRO A 694 31.19 -6.18 22.74
N GLU A 695 30.12 -6.95 22.66
CA GLU A 695 29.60 -7.80 23.74
C GLU A 695 29.73 -9.26 23.32
N LEU A 696 30.33 -10.10 24.18
CA LEU A 696 30.47 -11.53 23.90
C LEU A 696 29.16 -12.25 24.20
N VAL A 697 28.61 -12.94 23.20
CA VAL A 697 27.40 -13.77 23.37
C VAL A 697 27.77 -15.21 23.67
N SER A 698 28.68 -15.78 22.87
CA SER A 698 29.12 -17.17 23.04
C SER A 698 30.52 -17.37 22.46
N GLU A 699 31.23 -18.36 22.97
CA GLU A 699 32.54 -18.81 22.49
C GLU A 699 32.48 -20.32 22.25
N ASP A 700 32.77 -20.73 21.01
CA ASP A 700 32.89 -22.13 20.65
C ASP A 700 34.32 -22.60 20.97
N THR A 701 34.45 -23.49 21.96
CA THR A 701 35.73 -24.01 22.44
C THR A 701 36.42 -24.95 21.46
N HIS A 702 35.70 -25.53 20.49
CA HIS A 702 36.27 -26.42 19.48
C HIS A 702 36.94 -25.65 18.33
N THR A 703 36.33 -24.55 17.90
CA THR A 703 36.84 -23.73 16.80
C THR A 703 37.56 -22.46 17.26
N GLY A 704 37.47 -22.11 18.55
CA GLY A 704 37.92 -20.83 19.10
C GLY A 704 37.12 -19.63 18.57
N SER A 705 35.99 -19.86 17.89
CA SER A 705 35.20 -18.80 17.28
C SER A 705 34.29 -18.12 18.31
N LYS A 706 34.32 -16.79 18.32
CA LYS A 706 33.54 -15.97 19.26
C LYS A 706 32.38 -15.32 18.53
N SER A 707 31.16 -15.56 19.00
CA SER A 707 29.99 -14.81 18.55
C SER A 707 29.84 -13.57 19.42
N MET A 708 30.04 -12.41 18.82
CA MET A 708 29.92 -11.11 19.47
C MET A 708 28.77 -10.31 18.87
N LYS A 709 28.13 -9.49 19.71
CA LYS A 709 27.28 -8.36 19.29
C LYS A 709 28.10 -7.07 19.29
N PHE A 710 27.79 -6.18 18.37
CA PHE A 710 28.47 -4.91 18.22
C PHE A 710 27.48 -3.77 18.39
N ALA A 711 27.73 -2.87 19.34
CA ALA A 711 26.99 -1.62 19.44
C ALA A 711 27.88 -0.47 18.99
N PHE A 712 27.37 0.33 18.05
CA PHE A 712 27.98 1.56 17.58
C PHE A 712 27.18 2.73 18.15
N SER A 713 27.74 3.43 19.13
CA SER A 713 27.15 4.67 19.65
C SER A 713 27.65 5.83 18.80
N VAL A 714 26.74 6.45 18.06
CA VAL A 714 26.98 7.58 17.15
C VAL A 714 26.36 8.82 17.76
N GLU A 715 27.21 9.75 18.19
CA GLU A 715 26.82 11.04 18.75
C GLU A 715 27.02 12.14 17.71
N LEU A 716 25.94 12.82 17.34
CA LEU A 716 25.98 14.00 16.48
C LEU A 716 26.43 15.21 17.29
N VAL A 717 27.08 16.16 16.61
CA VAL A 717 27.39 17.46 17.21
C VAL A 717 26.10 18.15 17.67
N PRO A 718 26.05 18.69 18.90
CA PRO A 718 24.88 19.38 19.44
C PRO A 718 24.82 20.86 19.01
N ILE A 719 25.09 21.12 17.73
CA ILE A 719 25.00 22.45 17.12
C ILE A 719 24.13 22.26 15.87
N CYS A 720 23.18 23.15 15.68
CA CYS A 720 22.29 23.18 14.53
C CYS A 720 22.64 24.37 13.61
N LYS A 721 21.97 24.39 12.47
CA LYS A 721 21.98 25.54 11.58
C LYS A 721 21.29 26.72 12.28
N ASP A 722 21.85 27.92 12.08
CA ASP A 722 21.40 29.21 12.59
C ASP A 722 21.66 29.48 14.08
N ASP A 723 22.34 28.55 14.76
CA ASP A 723 22.72 28.74 16.17
C ASP A 723 23.90 29.72 16.31
N LEU A 724 23.87 30.51 17.38
CA LEU A 724 24.99 31.37 17.76
C LEU A 724 25.93 30.60 18.71
N VAL A 725 27.22 30.60 18.39
CA VAL A 725 28.23 29.88 19.16
C VAL A 725 29.31 30.82 19.69
N ALA A 726 29.73 30.57 20.92
CA ALA A 726 30.90 31.19 21.53
C ALA A 726 32.08 30.20 21.47
N LEU A 727 33.08 30.51 20.66
CA LEU A 727 34.27 29.68 20.46
C LEU A 727 35.30 29.93 21.56
N PRO A 728 35.98 28.88 22.03
CA PRO A 728 37.16 29.05 22.88
C PRO A 728 38.23 29.89 22.17
N LEU A 729 38.85 30.83 22.90
CA LEU A 729 39.83 31.78 22.33
C LEU A 729 41.02 31.11 21.64
N VAL A 730 41.45 29.95 22.14
CA VAL A 730 42.54 29.16 21.54
C VAL A 730 42.12 28.56 20.20
N LEU A 731 40.87 28.11 20.10
CA LEU A 731 40.31 27.53 18.90
C LEU A 731 40.10 28.61 17.83
N ALA A 732 39.51 29.74 18.21
CA ALA A 732 39.29 30.88 17.32
C ALA A 732 40.60 31.35 16.65
N LYS A 733 41.68 31.49 17.43
CA LYS A 733 43.02 31.82 16.92
C LYS A 733 43.58 30.77 15.95
N ARG A 734 43.35 29.48 16.21
CA ARG A 734 43.85 28.39 15.37
C ARG A 734 43.08 28.29 14.04
N ILE A 735 41.79 28.57 14.04
CA ILE A 735 40.93 28.45 12.86
C ILE A 735 40.83 29.80 12.14
N GLY A 736 41.99 30.27 11.67
CA GLY A 736 42.08 31.49 10.86
C GLY A 736 41.93 32.80 11.64
N ASN A 737 42.03 32.76 12.97
CA ASN A 737 41.85 33.94 13.83
C ASN A 737 40.48 34.62 13.64
N ILE A 738 39.43 33.80 13.53
CA ILE A 738 38.04 34.25 13.46
C ILE A 738 37.61 34.91 14.78
N ALA A 739 36.61 35.79 14.72
CA ALA A 739 35.95 36.31 15.90
C ALA A 739 35.41 35.16 16.78
N PRO A 740 35.57 35.24 18.13
CA PRO A 740 35.08 34.18 19.02
C PRO A 740 33.55 34.00 19.02
N VAL A 741 32.78 35.03 18.69
CA VAL A 741 31.32 34.93 18.52
C VAL A 741 31.02 34.73 17.04
N ALA A 742 30.42 33.60 16.69
CA ALA A 742 30.15 33.23 15.30
C ALA A 742 28.79 32.53 15.14
N LEU A 743 28.22 32.62 13.94
CA LEU A 743 26.98 31.92 13.56
C LEU A 743 27.30 30.61 12.84
N CYS A 744 26.57 29.56 13.15
CA CYS A 744 26.63 28.31 12.40
C CYS A 744 25.71 28.38 11.17
N TYR A 745 26.25 28.68 9.99
CA TYR A 745 25.42 28.85 8.79
C TYR A 745 25.13 27.54 8.06
N ARG A 746 25.98 26.51 8.22
CA ARG A 746 25.82 25.21 7.55
C ARG A 746 26.50 24.09 8.33
N ILE A 747 25.84 22.94 8.34
CA ILE A 747 26.40 21.69 8.86
C ILE A 747 26.55 20.72 7.70
N GLY A 748 27.81 20.44 7.32
CA GLY A 748 28.16 19.44 6.31
C GLY A 748 28.91 18.28 6.95
N THR A 749 30.02 17.84 6.37
CA THR A 749 30.99 16.93 7.02
C THR A 749 31.69 17.57 8.23
N ALA A 750 31.78 18.91 8.22
CA ALA A 750 32.30 19.76 9.27
C ALA A 750 31.27 20.82 9.66
N ILE A 751 31.49 21.47 10.80
CA ILE A 751 30.68 22.59 11.28
C ILE A 751 31.22 23.85 10.59
N ASN A 752 30.38 24.53 9.81
CA ASN A 752 30.79 25.73 9.09
C ASN A 752 30.25 26.97 9.81
N LEU A 753 31.18 27.82 10.24
CA LEU A 753 30.94 29.02 11.01
C LEU A 753 31.17 30.26 10.15
N LEU A 754 30.39 31.30 10.42
CA LEU A 754 30.45 32.61 9.78
C LEU A 754 30.50 33.70 10.85
N ASP A 755 31.46 34.60 10.72
CA ASP A 755 31.43 35.87 11.45
C ASP A 755 30.56 36.88 10.67
N PRO A 756 29.43 37.34 11.24
CA PRO A 756 28.52 38.28 10.57
C PRO A 756 29.13 39.67 10.35
N ALA A 757 30.14 40.07 11.14
CA ALA A 757 30.72 41.40 11.06
C ALA A 757 31.85 41.51 10.01
N THR A 758 32.53 40.40 9.69
CA THR A 758 33.70 40.40 8.78
C THR A 758 33.53 39.49 7.56
N LEU A 759 32.45 38.71 7.48
CA LEU A 759 32.25 37.65 6.49
C LEU A 759 33.39 36.63 6.47
N GLN A 760 34.07 36.41 7.59
CA GLN A 760 35.06 35.36 7.69
C GLN A 760 34.37 34.02 7.93
N THR A 761 34.70 33.02 7.12
CA THR A 761 34.22 31.64 7.29
C THR A 761 35.29 30.76 7.90
N ALA A 762 34.88 29.84 8.76
CA ALA A 762 35.75 28.87 9.40
C ALA A 762 35.09 27.49 9.43
N GLU A 763 35.88 26.43 9.20
CA GLU A 763 35.38 25.06 9.26
C GLU A 763 35.99 24.34 10.47
N VAL A 764 35.12 23.74 11.29
CA VAL A 764 35.51 22.94 12.46
C VAL A 764 35.20 21.47 12.18
N PRO A 765 36.20 20.62 11.89
CA PRO A 765 35.97 19.19 11.70
C PRO A 765 35.63 18.51 13.04
N ALA A 766 34.84 17.45 12.98
CA ALA A 766 34.36 16.70 14.15
C ALA A 766 35.49 16.27 15.09
N SER A 767 36.62 15.81 14.54
CA SER A 767 37.77 15.37 15.33
C SER A 767 38.41 16.47 16.16
N ILE A 768 38.32 17.73 15.74
CA ILE A 768 38.80 18.88 16.52
C ILE A 768 37.77 19.23 17.59
N TYR A 769 36.50 19.30 17.21
CA TYR A 769 35.39 19.60 18.13
C TYR A 769 35.38 18.67 19.35
N TRP A 770 35.45 17.35 19.15
CA TRP A 770 35.39 16.36 20.23
C TRP A 770 36.70 16.18 21.01
N ARG A 771 37.83 16.73 20.52
CA ARG A 771 39.14 16.62 21.19
C ARG A 771 39.36 17.70 22.22
N GLU A 772 38.73 18.85 22.08
CA GLU A 772 38.83 19.93 23.06
C GLU A 772 38.24 19.48 24.40
N LYS A 773 38.90 19.86 25.51
CA LYS A 773 38.54 19.39 26.87
C LYS A 773 37.13 19.80 27.31
N VAL A 774 36.60 20.88 26.71
CA VAL A 774 35.22 21.32 26.86
C VAL A 774 34.68 21.59 25.46
N PRO A 775 33.83 20.71 24.91
CA PRO A 775 33.14 21.01 23.65
C PRO A 775 32.27 22.25 23.88
N PHE A 776 32.36 23.22 22.99
CA PHE A 776 31.51 24.41 23.09
C PHE A 776 30.09 24.05 22.67
N THR A 777 29.12 24.52 23.46
CA THR A 777 27.69 24.39 23.23
C THR A 777 27.17 25.65 22.54
N PRO A 778 26.01 25.60 21.85
CA PRO A 778 25.35 26.81 21.39
C PRO A 778 25.08 27.74 22.57
N LEU A 779 25.25 29.04 22.33
CA LEU A 779 24.92 30.09 23.29
C LEU A 779 23.40 30.27 23.38
N THR A 780 22.75 30.21 22.22
CA THR A 780 21.32 30.34 22.04
C THR A 780 20.88 29.52 20.83
N ASP A 781 19.71 28.90 20.95
CA ASP A 781 19.10 28.05 19.93
C ASP A 781 18.20 28.90 19.01
N ALA A 782 17.85 28.38 17.84
CA ALA A 782 16.94 29.05 16.90
C ALA A 782 15.55 29.42 17.47
N GLN A 783 15.11 28.80 18.58
CA GLN A 783 13.83 29.11 19.24
C GLN A 783 13.81 30.48 19.93
N GLN A 784 14.97 31.05 20.25
CA GLN A 784 15.09 32.33 20.94
C GLN A 784 15.29 33.51 19.99
N LEU A 785 15.14 33.29 18.67
CA LEU A 785 15.21 34.36 17.68
C LEU A 785 14.08 35.36 17.90
N VAL A 786 14.42 36.65 17.86
CA VAL A 786 13.50 37.77 18.00
C VAL A 786 13.36 38.48 16.64
N GLU A 787 12.17 38.99 16.36
CA GLU A 787 11.90 39.77 15.15
C GLU A 787 12.38 41.21 15.28
N PHE A 788 13.17 41.64 14.30
CA PHE A 788 13.65 43.00 14.11
C PHE A 788 13.12 43.55 12.80
N VAL A 789 12.79 44.84 12.79
CA VAL A 789 12.45 45.60 11.57
C VAL A 789 13.67 46.40 11.16
N VAL A 790 14.06 46.26 9.90
CA VAL A 790 15.19 47.00 9.31
C VAL A 790 14.73 48.42 8.97
N LEU A 791 15.36 49.43 9.55
CA LEU A 791 15.06 50.84 9.27
C LEU A 791 15.90 51.36 8.11
N ASP A 792 17.17 50.98 8.08
CA ASP A 792 18.12 51.39 7.06
C ASP A 792 19.23 50.34 6.88
N ILE A 793 19.79 50.26 5.67
CA ILE A 793 20.87 49.34 5.34
C ILE A 793 21.85 49.94 4.33
N GLU A 794 23.12 50.04 4.76
CA GLU A 794 24.21 50.60 3.96
C GLU A 794 25.24 49.50 3.61
N PRO A 795 25.40 49.12 2.33
CA PRO A 795 26.36 48.08 1.94
C PRO A 795 27.81 48.60 1.97
N VAL A 796 28.70 47.87 2.65
CA VAL A 796 30.12 48.21 2.86
C VAL A 796 31.04 47.67 1.73
N GLY A 797 30.45 47.23 0.61
CA GLY A 797 31.14 46.84 -0.63
C GLY A 797 31.86 45.48 -0.63
N VAL A 798 32.09 44.84 0.52
CA VAL A 798 32.69 43.50 0.59
C VAL A 798 31.62 42.43 0.31
N ARG A 799 31.78 41.68 -0.78
CA ARG A 799 30.88 40.58 -1.16
C ARG A 799 31.64 39.26 -1.27
N LYS A 800 31.15 38.22 -0.61
CA LYS A 800 31.66 36.83 -0.70
C LYS A 800 30.51 35.89 -1.04
N GLY A 801 30.42 35.50 -2.31
CA GLY A 801 29.33 34.65 -2.81
C GLY A 801 27.96 35.32 -2.62
N ARG A 802 27.08 34.65 -1.87
CA ARG A 802 25.72 35.16 -1.55
C ARG A 802 25.71 36.25 -0.47
N TRP A 803 26.77 36.34 0.34
CA TRP A 803 26.82 37.31 1.43
C TRP A 803 27.43 38.63 0.99
N GLN A 804 26.79 39.72 1.40
CA GLN A 804 27.26 41.07 1.19
C GLN A 804 27.27 41.76 2.55
N LEU A 805 28.41 42.35 2.90
CA LEU A 805 28.57 43.02 4.18
C LEU A 805 27.81 44.34 4.12
N ALA A 806 26.94 44.58 5.09
CA ALA A 806 26.23 45.83 5.24
C ALA A 806 26.15 46.24 6.72
N GLU A 807 26.03 47.53 6.94
CA GLU A 807 25.68 48.14 8.22
C GLU A 807 24.17 48.36 8.23
N ALA A 808 23.49 47.81 9.23
CA ALA A 808 22.04 47.85 9.34
C ALA A 808 21.63 48.55 10.64
N THR A 809 20.67 49.46 10.52
CA THR A 809 19.99 50.06 11.67
C THR A 809 18.66 49.34 11.86
N VAL A 810 18.48 48.70 13.01
CA VAL A 810 17.33 47.83 13.29
C VAL A 810 16.63 48.22 14.58
N ALA A 811 15.31 48.03 14.62
CA ALA A 811 14.50 48.17 15.83
C ALA A 811 13.77 46.84 16.10
N ARG A 812 13.49 46.52 17.37
CA ARG A 812 12.68 45.33 17.69
C ARG A 812 11.25 45.56 17.24
N ALA A 813 10.63 44.56 16.60
CA ALA A 813 9.24 44.68 16.14
C ALA A 813 8.26 44.95 17.29
N SER A 814 8.50 44.36 18.48
CA SER A 814 7.68 44.60 19.67
C SER A 814 7.83 45.99 20.30
N ASP A 815 8.96 46.66 20.07
CA ASP A 815 9.22 48.00 20.60
C ASP A 815 8.78 49.09 19.63
N LEU A 816 8.66 48.76 18.34
CA LEU A 816 8.31 49.68 17.28
C LEU A 816 6.92 50.31 17.54
N GLY A 817 6.89 51.63 17.75
CA GLY A 817 5.68 52.39 18.06
C GLY A 817 5.44 52.65 19.57
N SER A 818 6.24 52.06 20.46
CA SER A 818 6.19 52.33 21.91
C SER A 818 7.48 52.90 22.47
N ASN A 819 8.65 52.50 21.94
CA ASN A 819 9.97 52.98 22.33
C ASN A 819 10.83 53.28 21.07
N ASP A 820 11.66 54.33 21.13
CA ASP A 820 12.56 54.75 20.03
C ASP A 820 13.96 54.11 20.09
N ASN A 821 14.09 52.94 20.71
CA ASN A 821 15.39 52.27 20.84
C ASN A 821 15.80 51.61 19.50
N THR A 822 16.87 52.13 18.89
CA THR A 822 17.47 51.57 17.67
C THR A 822 18.81 50.91 17.98
N TYR A 823 19.08 49.78 17.33
CA TYR A 823 20.36 49.08 17.42
C TYR A 823 21.11 49.18 16.10
N PHE A 824 22.43 49.35 16.19
CA PHE A 824 23.33 49.35 15.05
C PHE A 824 24.08 48.03 14.98
N THR A 825 24.05 47.34 13.84
CA THR A 825 24.74 46.06 13.67
C THR A 825 25.31 45.87 12.28
N ARG A 826 26.45 45.18 12.19
CA ARG A 826 27.02 44.70 10.92
C ARG A 826 26.46 43.33 10.59
N THR A 827 25.94 43.20 9.39
CA THR A 827 25.26 41.98 8.93
C THR A 827 25.84 41.45 7.64
N HIS A 828 25.74 40.13 7.47
CA HIS A 828 26.09 39.40 6.27
C HIS A 828 24.95 39.37 5.23
N LEU A 829 23.77 39.87 5.60
CA LEU A 829 22.53 39.86 4.82
C LEU A 829 22.32 41.13 3.98
N GLY A 830 23.39 41.87 3.66
CA GLY A 830 23.33 43.16 2.99
C GLY A 830 22.72 43.15 1.58
N GLY A 831 22.78 42.01 0.89
CA GLY A 831 22.18 41.85 -0.43
C GLY A 831 20.75 41.30 -0.41
N LEU A 832 20.24 40.91 0.77
CA LEU A 832 18.95 40.27 0.94
C LEU A 832 17.93 41.20 1.65
N LEU A 833 18.41 41.99 2.60
CA LEU A 833 17.58 42.90 3.40
C LEU A 833 17.46 44.26 2.72
N HIS A 834 16.24 44.81 2.75
CA HIS A 834 15.91 46.17 2.35
C HIS A 834 15.28 46.92 3.54
N PRO A 835 15.29 48.26 3.53
CA PRO A 835 14.55 49.04 4.53
C PRO A 835 13.06 48.67 4.54
N GLY A 836 12.51 48.43 5.72
CA GLY A 836 11.14 47.97 5.94
C GLY A 836 10.98 46.44 6.05
N ASP A 837 12.01 45.65 5.75
CA ASP A 837 11.96 44.20 5.90
C ASP A 837 12.01 43.77 7.38
N SER A 838 11.34 42.66 7.71
CA SER A 838 11.53 41.95 8.98
C SER A 838 12.71 40.97 8.88
N ALA A 839 13.52 40.88 9.94
CA ALA A 839 14.63 39.95 10.08
C ALA A 839 14.61 39.28 11.46
N MET A 840 14.89 37.98 11.51
CA MET A 840 15.13 37.27 12.77
C MET A 840 16.57 37.46 13.22
N GLY A 841 16.76 37.77 14.49
CA GLY A 841 18.08 37.93 15.08
C GLY A 841 18.12 37.61 16.57
N TYR A 842 19.34 37.52 17.09
CA TYR A 842 19.59 37.42 18.52
C TYR A 842 19.87 38.79 19.10
N LEU A 843 19.18 39.11 20.19
CA LEU A 843 19.52 40.24 21.05
C LEU A 843 20.47 39.73 22.13
N LEU A 844 21.72 40.20 22.12
CA LEU A 844 22.70 39.87 23.16
C LEU A 844 22.65 40.90 24.30
N ASN A 845 22.25 42.13 23.97
CA ASN A 845 22.11 43.20 24.96
C ASN A 845 20.96 42.90 25.94
N GLY A 846 21.29 42.77 27.24
CA GLY A 846 20.33 42.51 28.31
C GLY A 846 19.96 41.03 28.52
N THR A 847 20.44 40.13 27.66
CA THR A 847 20.29 38.68 27.88
C THR A 847 21.45 38.13 28.69
N VAL A 848 21.15 37.45 29.79
CA VAL A 848 22.18 36.83 30.63
C VAL A 848 22.40 35.39 30.18
N PHE A 849 23.56 35.14 29.58
CA PHE A 849 24.00 33.78 29.26
C PHE A 849 24.84 33.22 30.40
N ASN A 850 24.62 31.94 30.73
CA ASN A 850 25.46 31.22 31.68
C ASN A 850 26.46 30.35 30.91
N ASN A 851 27.45 30.99 30.28
CA ASN A 851 28.40 30.33 29.40
C ASN A 851 29.83 30.83 29.67
N GLN A 852 30.72 29.92 30.08
CA GLN A 852 32.09 30.23 30.46
C GLN A 852 32.89 30.84 29.30
N GLN A 853 32.65 30.39 28.07
CA GLN A 853 33.36 30.90 26.89
C GLN A 853 32.99 32.36 26.62
N LEU A 854 31.73 32.75 26.84
CA LEU A 854 31.30 34.15 26.70
C LEU A 854 31.94 35.02 27.79
N ASP A 855 31.93 34.56 29.04
CA ASP A 855 32.55 35.28 30.15
C ASP A 855 34.05 35.54 29.89
N GLU A 856 34.76 34.55 29.32
CA GLU A 856 36.17 34.68 28.93
C GLU A 856 36.37 35.70 27.79
N ILE A 857 35.43 35.77 26.84
CA ILE A 857 35.46 36.74 25.73
C ILE A 857 35.25 38.16 26.26
N GLU A 858 34.27 38.36 27.15
CA GLU A 858 33.97 39.67 27.76
C GLU A 858 35.11 40.19 28.64
N GLN A 859 35.78 39.29 29.38
CA GLN A 859 36.95 39.63 30.20
C GLN A 859 38.21 39.92 29.36
N SER A 860 38.23 39.51 28.08
CA SER A 860 39.39 39.70 27.22
C SER A 860 39.46 41.13 26.65
N HIS A 861 40.58 41.83 26.88
CA HIS A 861 40.77 43.19 26.36
C HIS A 861 40.72 43.30 24.83
N ALA A 862 40.94 42.20 24.10
CA ALA A 862 40.97 42.19 22.63
C ALA A 862 39.59 41.98 21.99
N TYR A 863 38.67 41.26 22.64
CA TYR A 863 37.40 40.86 22.05
C TYR A 863 36.16 41.41 22.76
N SER A 864 36.32 41.98 23.96
CA SER A 864 35.23 42.61 24.72
C SER A 864 34.44 43.65 23.90
N SER A 865 35.14 44.49 23.14
CA SER A 865 34.52 45.53 22.29
C SER A 865 33.96 45.02 20.95
N LEU A 866 34.20 43.75 20.62
CA LEU A 866 33.77 43.13 19.36
C LEU A 866 32.47 42.31 19.53
N VAL A 867 31.96 42.18 20.75
CA VAL A 867 30.67 41.53 20.99
C VAL A 867 29.56 42.46 20.48
N PRO A 868 28.75 42.04 19.49
CA PRO A 868 27.68 42.86 18.95
C PRO A 868 26.47 42.89 19.89
N ASP A 869 25.71 43.98 19.89
CA ASP A 869 24.45 44.07 20.66
C ASP A 869 23.34 43.20 20.05
N VAL A 870 23.29 43.15 18.71
CA VAL A 870 22.31 42.42 17.92
C VAL A 870 23.02 41.65 16.81
N VAL A 871 22.64 40.39 16.61
CA VAL A 871 23.12 39.56 15.50
C VAL A 871 21.94 39.14 14.64
N LEU A 872 21.88 39.64 13.40
CA LEU A 872 20.87 39.23 12.43
C LEU A 872 21.27 37.87 11.81
N VAL A 873 20.30 36.95 11.74
CA VAL A 873 20.54 35.56 11.32
C VAL A 873 19.88 35.26 9.98
N LYS A 874 18.58 35.54 9.85
CA LYS A 874 17.85 35.32 8.59
C LYS A 874 16.75 36.36 8.37
N LYS A 875 16.37 36.59 7.12
CA LYS A 875 15.19 37.40 6.78
C LYS A 875 13.90 36.68 7.23
N HIS A 876 12.95 37.42 7.80
CA HIS A 876 11.65 36.92 8.22
C HIS A 876 10.57 37.42 7.25
N TYR A 877 9.61 36.56 6.90
CA TYR A 877 8.51 36.90 6.00
C TYR A 877 7.17 36.87 6.78
N PRO A 878 6.74 37.99 7.38
CA PRO A 878 5.61 38.03 8.31
C PRO A 878 4.24 37.74 7.68
N ASN A 879 4.06 38.00 6.37
CA ASN A 879 2.79 37.77 5.66
C ASN A 879 2.54 36.31 5.23
N ARG A 880 3.39 35.37 5.66
CA ARG A 880 3.15 33.95 5.41
C ARG A 880 2.05 33.44 6.33
N ARG A 881 0.79 33.49 5.86
CA ARG A 881 -0.30 32.67 6.43
C ARG A 881 0.27 31.26 6.62
N LYS A 882 0.20 30.70 7.83
CA LYS A 882 0.67 29.33 8.16
C LYS A 882 0.17 28.39 7.06
N ASN A 883 1.07 28.07 6.13
CA ASN A 883 0.67 27.56 4.83
C ASN A 883 0.39 26.07 5.01
N LYS A 884 -0.79 25.73 5.55
CA LYS A 884 -1.33 24.36 5.57
C LYS A 884 -1.52 23.83 4.14
N ARG A 885 -1.32 24.68 3.12
CA ARG A 885 -1.43 24.38 1.70
C ARG A 885 -0.06 24.29 0.98
N ARG A 886 0.81 23.35 1.39
CA ARG A 886 2.02 22.96 0.62
C ARG A 886 1.69 21.93 -0.47
N ASN A 887 2.03 22.26 -1.71
CA ASN A 887 1.92 21.39 -2.90
C ASN A 887 3.01 20.30 -2.97
N TRP A 888 3.91 20.23 -1.99
CA TRP A 888 4.96 19.22 -1.85
C TRP A 888 4.97 18.60 -0.44
N LYS A 889 5.59 17.43 -0.32
CA LYS A 889 5.76 16.68 0.94
C LYS A 889 7.14 16.01 1.01
N LEU A 890 7.62 15.75 2.23
CA LEU A 890 8.81 14.93 2.48
C LEU A 890 8.39 13.53 2.92
N ARG A 891 9.15 12.51 2.50
CA ARG A 891 8.98 11.13 2.96
C ARG A 891 9.47 10.99 4.40
N ARG A 892 8.87 10.09 5.17
CA ARG A 892 9.32 9.71 6.52
C ARG A 892 9.70 8.24 6.51
N MET A 893 10.71 7.87 7.30
CA MET A 893 11.05 6.45 7.46
C MET A 893 9.92 5.70 8.15
N ALA A 894 9.70 4.43 7.78
CA ALA A 894 8.79 3.55 8.50
C ALA A 894 9.45 3.15 9.84
N ARG A 895 8.91 3.62 10.96
CA ARG A 895 9.46 3.40 12.30
C ARG A 895 8.54 2.47 13.06
N GLU A 896 9.11 1.51 13.80
CA GLU A 896 8.35 0.78 14.81
C GLU A 896 8.15 1.71 16.02
N GLU A 897 6.89 1.98 16.34
CA GLU A 897 6.49 2.75 17.52
C GLU A 897 7.04 2.04 18.77
N GLY A 898 7.89 2.73 19.54
CA GLY A 898 8.44 2.16 20.77
C GLY A 898 7.36 1.88 21.81
N ASP A 899 7.68 1.08 22.83
CA ASP A 899 6.75 0.60 23.88
C ASP A 899 6.09 1.71 24.72
N LEU A 900 6.45 2.98 24.53
CA LEU A 900 5.92 4.15 25.25
C LEU A 900 5.46 5.22 24.28
N LEU A 901 4.14 5.41 24.18
CA LEU A 901 3.53 6.50 23.42
C LEU A 901 4.02 7.86 23.96
N PRO A 902 4.45 8.79 23.08
CA PRO A 902 4.83 10.14 23.49
C PRO A 902 3.65 10.86 24.18
N LYS A 903 3.95 11.70 25.17
CA LYS A 903 2.93 12.58 25.77
C LYS A 903 2.43 13.57 24.70
N LYS A 904 1.16 13.97 24.79
CA LYS A 904 0.55 14.95 23.86
C LYS A 904 1.39 16.23 23.70
N ALA A 905 1.95 16.75 24.79
CA ALA A 905 2.81 17.93 24.77
C ALA A 905 4.15 17.71 24.03
N ASP A 906 4.71 16.50 24.11
CA ASP A 906 5.93 16.16 23.38
C ASP A 906 5.65 16.02 21.88
N GLN A 907 4.47 15.51 21.51
CA GLN A 907 4.03 15.42 20.11
C GLN A 907 3.80 16.80 19.50
N GLU A 908 3.09 17.70 20.20
CA GLU A 908 2.85 19.08 19.73
C GLU A 908 4.17 19.84 19.51
N ARG A 909 5.16 19.62 20.39
CA ARG A 909 6.50 20.20 20.22
C ARG A 909 7.22 19.64 18.99
N LEU A 910 7.17 18.33 18.78
CA LEU A 910 7.78 17.69 17.60
C LEU A 910 7.12 18.14 16.29
N ASP A 911 5.81 18.33 16.29
CA ASP A 911 5.05 18.81 15.13
C ASP A 911 5.41 20.26 14.80
N ALA A 912 5.54 21.13 15.82
CA ALA A 912 5.99 22.51 15.65
C ALA A 912 7.43 22.58 15.12
N GLU A 913 8.35 21.78 15.65
CA GLU A 913 9.73 21.70 15.15
C GLU A 913 9.80 21.23 13.70
N TYR A 914 8.95 20.27 13.33
CA TYR A 914 8.86 19.81 11.94
C TYR A 914 8.29 20.88 11.02
N GLU A 915 7.29 21.66 11.47
CA GLU A 915 6.75 22.77 10.69
C GLU A 915 7.81 23.84 10.42
N MET A 916 8.62 24.19 11.45
CA MET A 916 9.76 25.10 11.31
C MET A 916 10.79 24.57 10.31
N PHE A 917 11.10 23.28 10.35
CA PHE A 917 12.01 22.66 9.37
C PHE A 917 11.48 22.76 7.94
N LEU A 918 10.18 22.51 7.73
CA LEU A 918 9.56 22.66 6.41
C LEU A 918 9.56 24.12 5.93
N GLN A 919 9.48 25.10 6.85
CA GLN A 919 9.65 26.51 6.51
C GLN A 919 11.08 26.79 6.04
N ASP A 920 12.08 26.26 6.74
CA ASP A 920 13.49 26.43 6.36
C ASP A 920 13.80 25.82 4.97
N VAL A 921 13.13 24.72 4.59
CA VAL A 921 13.27 24.10 3.25
C VAL A 921 12.68 24.96 2.13
N GLU A 922 11.65 25.76 2.42
CA GLU A 922 11.11 26.73 1.46
C GLU A 922 12.00 27.96 1.35
N GLU A 923 12.60 28.40 2.45
CA GLU A 923 13.41 29.63 2.49
C GLU A 923 14.82 29.45 1.93
N ASP A 924 15.43 28.26 2.11
CA ASP A 924 16.82 28.01 1.77
C ASP A 924 16.97 27.10 0.54
N ASP A 925 17.42 27.69 -0.56
CA ASP A 925 17.68 27.00 -1.83
C ASP A 925 18.76 25.91 -1.68
N GLU A 926 19.78 26.10 -0.84
CA GLU A 926 20.83 25.10 -0.64
C GLU A 926 20.31 23.87 0.12
N LEU A 927 19.45 24.10 1.12
CA LEU A 927 18.79 23.03 1.86
C LEU A 927 17.82 22.27 0.94
N ARG A 928 17.11 22.99 0.08
CA ARG A 928 16.17 22.42 -0.90
C ARG A 928 16.87 21.51 -1.90
N ALA A 929 17.99 21.96 -2.48
CA ALA A 929 18.76 21.18 -3.45
C ALA A 929 19.32 19.87 -2.85
N ALA A 930 19.59 19.85 -1.54
CA ALA A 930 20.06 18.65 -0.86
C ALA A 930 18.95 17.60 -0.66
N LEU A 931 17.68 18.02 -0.61
CA LEU A 931 16.54 17.16 -0.28
C LEU A 931 15.83 16.62 -1.53
N ALA A 932 15.11 15.52 -1.37
CA ALA A 932 14.20 14.99 -2.38
C ALA A 932 12.78 15.42 -2.02
N LEU A 933 12.22 16.35 -2.78
CA LEU A 933 10.85 16.85 -2.60
C LEU A 933 9.89 16.04 -3.47
N TYR A 934 8.76 15.64 -2.91
CA TYR A 934 7.75 14.86 -3.62
C TYR A 934 6.49 15.69 -3.80
N LYS A 935 5.80 15.54 -4.93
CA LYS A 935 4.50 16.18 -5.14
C LYS A 935 3.50 15.71 -4.09
N ASN A 936 2.72 16.65 -3.56
CA ASN A 936 1.63 16.33 -2.66
C ASN A 936 0.35 16.14 -3.48
N PRO A 937 -0.08 14.89 -3.75
CA PRO A 937 -1.16 14.61 -4.70
C PRO A 937 -2.50 15.27 -4.33
N GLY A 938 -2.73 15.51 -3.03
CA GLY A 938 -3.96 16.19 -2.57
C GLY A 938 -4.03 17.69 -2.87
N GLN A 939 -2.91 18.34 -3.21
CA GLN A 939 -2.86 19.79 -3.43
C GLN A 939 -2.45 20.20 -4.84
N THR A 940 -1.64 19.40 -5.53
CA THR A 940 -1.42 19.58 -6.97
C THR A 940 -2.74 19.51 -7.76
N ALA A 941 -3.63 18.59 -7.38
CA ALA A 941 -4.98 18.51 -7.93
C ALA A 941 -5.84 19.78 -7.68
N ALA A 942 -5.68 20.44 -6.52
CA ALA A 942 -6.40 21.67 -6.19
C ALA A 942 -5.79 22.92 -6.87
N ALA A 943 -4.47 22.97 -7.02
CA ALA A 943 -3.77 24.07 -7.70
C ALA A 943 -3.99 24.03 -9.23
N ASP A 944 -4.00 22.84 -9.84
CA ASP A 944 -4.29 22.66 -11.27
C ASP A 944 -5.74 23.03 -11.63
N ALA A 945 -6.66 22.86 -10.69
CA ALA A 945 -8.05 23.30 -10.83
C ALA A 945 -8.19 24.83 -10.82
N ALA A 946 -7.53 25.50 -9.87
CA ALA A 946 -7.53 26.96 -9.78
C ALA A 946 -6.84 27.63 -10.98
N ARG A 947 -5.76 27.02 -11.52
CA ARG A 947 -5.09 27.51 -12.73
C ARG A 947 -5.99 27.37 -13.97
N LYS A 948 -6.76 26.28 -14.09
CA LYS A 948 -7.75 26.11 -15.17
C LYS A 948 -8.91 27.10 -15.09
N GLN A 949 -9.36 27.44 -13.87
CA GLN A 949 -10.36 28.49 -13.67
C GLN A 949 -9.85 29.88 -14.06
N ARG A 950 -8.62 30.25 -13.66
CA ARG A 950 -8.01 31.54 -14.07
C ARG A 950 -7.78 31.63 -15.59
N HIS A 951 -7.37 30.54 -16.23
CA HIS A 951 -7.22 30.50 -17.69
C HIS A 951 -8.56 30.62 -18.44
N ALA A 952 -9.65 30.09 -17.87
CA ALA A 952 -11.00 30.25 -18.39
C ALA A 952 -11.54 31.68 -18.21
N ALA A 953 -11.20 32.35 -17.09
CA ALA A 953 -11.58 33.74 -16.83
C ALA A 953 -10.82 34.74 -17.72
N ALA A 954 -9.52 34.54 -17.95
CA ALA A 954 -8.72 35.37 -18.85
C ALA A 954 -9.18 35.27 -20.32
N GLN A 955 -9.68 34.10 -20.76
CA GLN A 955 -10.27 33.93 -22.09
C GLN A 955 -11.66 34.57 -22.25
N GLN A 956 -12.33 34.94 -21.15
CA GLN A 956 -13.62 35.64 -21.18
C GLN A 956 -13.48 37.17 -21.21
N MET A 957 -12.38 37.74 -20.70
CA MET A 957 -12.16 39.20 -20.67
C MET A 957 -11.69 39.79 -22.02
N ASP A 958 -11.19 39.00 -22.97
CA ASP A 958 -10.79 39.48 -24.30
C ASP A 958 -11.97 39.62 -25.31
N VAL A 959 -13.23 39.39 -24.88
CA VAL A 959 -14.40 39.39 -25.77
C VAL A 959 -15.42 40.51 -25.48
N GLU A 960 -15.31 41.25 -24.36
CA GLU A 960 -16.32 42.25 -23.96
C GLU A 960 -15.76 43.67 -23.79
N ALA A 961 -14.93 44.13 -24.73
CA ALA A 961 -14.46 45.52 -24.77
C ALA A 961 -15.07 46.33 -25.94
N GLU A 962 -16.39 46.24 -26.19
CA GLU A 962 -17.14 47.23 -27.00
C GLU A 962 -18.63 47.25 -26.60
N ALA A 963 -19.03 48.06 -25.61
CA ALA A 963 -20.32 48.79 -25.56
C ALA A 963 -20.55 49.57 -24.23
N ALA A 964 -20.57 50.90 -24.36
CA ALA A 964 -21.46 51.90 -23.73
C ALA A 964 -21.61 52.01 -22.19
N ASP A 965 -20.92 53.02 -21.64
CA ASP A 965 -21.37 54.28 -21.00
C ASP A 965 -22.79 54.45 -20.36
N ASP A 966 -22.81 55.31 -19.32
CA ASP A 966 -23.89 55.85 -18.46
C ASP A 966 -24.55 54.87 -17.43
N GLY A 967 -24.67 55.11 -16.11
CA GLY A 967 -24.44 56.24 -15.23
C GLY A 967 -25.51 56.22 -14.10
N ALA A 968 -25.14 55.95 -12.83
CA ALA A 968 -25.92 56.28 -11.63
C ALA A 968 -25.14 55.98 -10.32
N GLU A 969 -24.98 57.00 -9.48
CA GLU A 969 -24.32 57.00 -8.17
C GLU A 969 -25.27 56.60 -7.02
N GLY A 970 -24.73 55.95 -5.98
CA GLY A 970 -25.28 55.95 -4.61
C GLY A 970 -24.90 54.78 -3.69
N MET A 971 -23.84 54.98 -2.86
CA MET A 971 -23.63 54.68 -1.41
C MET A 971 -24.38 53.48 -0.76
N ASP A 972 -23.84 52.58 0.07
CA ASP A 972 -22.60 52.47 0.89
C ASP A 972 -22.40 51.01 1.40
N GLU A 973 -21.14 50.66 1.75
CA GLU A 973 -20.62 49.73 2.80
C GLU A 973 -21.04 48.23 2.77
N ASP A 974 -20.18 47.20 2.67
CA ASP A 974 -18.85 46.95 3.26
C ASP A 974 -17.92 46.23 2.26
N GLY A 975 -16.66 46.68 2.22
CA GLY A 975 -15.63 46.17 1.33
C GLY A 975 -14.86 44.96 1.86
N ASP A 976 -14.59 44.02 0.95
CA ASP A 976 -13.37 43.23 0.90
C ASP A 976 -12.99 43.17 -0.59
N GLU A 977 -12.38 44.24 -1.08
CA GLU A 977 -11.80 44.31 -2.42
C GLU A 977 -10.55 43.43 -2.47
N ASP A 978 -10.63 42.37 -3.27
CA ASP A 978 -9.52 41.53 -3.71
C ASP A 978 -8.65 42.37 -4.67
N GLU A 979 -7.83 43.28 -4.10
CA GLU A 979 -6.78 43.97 -4.86
C GLU A 979 -5.74 42.96 -5.34
N GLY A 980 -5.43 43.05 -6.63
CA GLY A 980 -4.57 42.12 -7.36
C GLY A 980 -3.23 41.84 -6.69
N ASP A 981 -2.91 40.55 -6.58
CA ASP A 981 -1.58 40.02 -6.30
C ASP A 981 -0.65 40.25 -7.51
N GLU A 982 -0.40 41.53 -7.82
CA GLU A 982 0.77 42.03 -8.57
C GLU A 982 1.82 42.58 -7.59
N GLY A 983 1.95 41.95 -6.42
CA GLY A 983 3.09 42.10 -5.52
C GLY A 983 3.97 40.86 -5.65
N ASP A 984 5.07 40.98 -6.42
CA ASP A 984 6.19 40.04 -6.33
C ASP A 984 6.82 40.17 -4.93
N ASP A 985 6.15 39.61 -3.92
CA ASP A 985 6.76 39.34 -2.63
C ASP A 985 7.95 38.43 -2.93
N GLY A 986 9.18 38.97 -2.87
CA GLY A 986 10.46 38.32 -3.20
C GLY A 986 10.80 37.08 -2.35
N ILE A 987 9.87 36.14 -2.28
CA ILE A 987 9.83 34.90 -1.54
C ILE A 987 10.27 33.80 -2.50
N PRO A 988 11.33 33.04 -2.19
CA PRO A 988 11.70 31.86 -2.97
C PRO A 988 10.55 30.84 -3.00
N LYS A 989 9.90 30.65 -4.15
CA LYS A 989 8.85 29.64 -4.35
C LYS A 989 9.49 28.33 -4.82
N VAL A 990 9.05 27.19 -4.27
CA VAL A 990 9.44 25.85 -4.76
C VAL A 990 8.82 25.65 -6.14
N SER A 991 9.65 25.51 -7.17
CA SER A 991 9.18 25.29 -8.54
C SER A 991 8.59 23.88 -8.71
N MET A 992 7.63 23.71 -9.63
CA MET A 992 7.05 22.39 -9.93
C MET A 992 8.06 21.43 -10.57
N ASP A 993 9.07 21.96 -11.25
CA ASP A 993 10.10 21.19 -11.94
C ASP A 993 11.09 20.53 -10.95
N GLU A 994 11.16 21.02 -9.71
CA GLU A 994 11.97 20.44 -8.64
C GLU A 994 11.30 19.27 -7.91
N LEU A 995 10.02 18.99 -8.18
CA LEU A 995 9.25 17.97 -7.46
C LEU A 995 9.25 16.62 -8.18
N LEU A 996 9.62 15.59 -7.44
CA LEU A 996 9.56 14.20 -7.88
C LEU A 996 8.13 13.65 -7.78
N ASP A 997 7.76 12.79 -8.72
CA ASP A 997 6.52 12.04 -8.69
C ASP A 997 6.66 10.81 -7.77
N ASP A 998 5.59 10.48 -7.04
CA ASP A 998 5.59 9.34 -6.12
C ASP A 998 5.73 7.97 -6.83
N LEU A 999 5.69 7.94 -8.17
CA LEU A 999 5.68 6.73 -8.99
C LEU A 999 7.07 6.22 -9.41
N ASP A 1000 8.13 7.03 -9.33
CA ASP A 1000 9.36 6.76 -10.09
C ASP A 1000 10.37 5.76 -9.45
N ASP A 1001 10.11 5.21 -8.26
CA ASP A 1001 11.04 4.29 -7.59
C ASP A 1001 10.66 2.79 -7.70
N LEU A 1002 9.66 2.42 -8.50
CA LEU A 1002 9.32 1.02 -8.79
C LEU A 1002 9.81 0.56 -10.17
N ALA A 1003 11.10 0.76 -10.45
CA ALA A 1003 11.95 -0.14 -11.27
C ALA A 1003 13.29 0.54 -11.61
N ILE A 1004 14.29 0.41 -10.72
CA ILE A 1004 15.67 0.30 -11.20
C ILE A 1004 15.96 -1.19 -11.23
N HIS A 1005 15.86 -1.76 -12.43
CA HIS A 1005 16.46 -3.04 -12.73
C HIS A 1005 17.98 -2.86 -12.59
N ASP A 1006 18.58 -3.53 -11.61
CA ASP A 1006 20.02 -3.75 -11.58
C ASP A 1006 20.35 -4.74 -12.72
N GLU A 1007 20.72 -4.22 -13.89
CA GLU A 1007 21.52 -4.97 -14.86
C GLU A 1007 22.99 -4.86 -14.42
N GLU A 1008 23.48 -5.90 -13.74
CA GLU A 1008 24.86 -6.42 -13.84
C GLU A 1008 24.90 -7.92 -13.50
#